data_AF-A0A418UR61-F1
#
_entry.id   AF-A0A418UR61-F1
#
_cell.length_a   1.000
_cell.length_b   1.000
_cell.length_c   1.000
_cell.angle_alpha   90.00
_cell.angle_beta   90.00
_cell.angle_gamma   90.00
#
_symmetry.space_group_name_H-M   'P 1'
#
loop_
_entity.id
_entity.type
_entity.pdbx_description
1 polymer ?
#
loop_
_entity_poly.entity_id
_entity_poly.type
_entity_poly.pdbx_seq_one_letter_code
_entity_poly.pdbx_strand_id
1 'polypeptide(L)'
;MTSSTTNAASRSATSTGSSRLLAVAAAGVLTLVLGACQPGSSQAPDRTLAAQPSPTAAAAYATGAQESTEEIPLGVPAEPTQAPSSPEQATPTASPESSAVPSSPEVPQTSDVPASSSLEEYLAAQSLTEAQASGQVQVVSSLQEARDTGATAAHIVVSDGTSHIHFQQDRTQGADATATIGGRAYGAVFTDVVPLLAFDVSGDATQVLTDAVAKAAERGTGVRLSPTQAYPLTASLRIPDEVPFLDGAGATLDVSIAGATQAKPGSAISLAAGSSGTTVTGMTLDLGDSPYTIGVQGDALSDSTISGITMTGVTFRGIQLAAGSGPMTGVRITDNRIDNVEGTTDTKGVAYSLLVTTAVDDPDTRFVGSASPIWERYVTDGTVSPNRYDNSGLTISGNTIVGGYYGIGLSGVTDSVVSHNSVSTTMRSISMQNNCSNNRVESNTLTNSRSSAVHLAYGSEGNTVHGNTVSSDRATGQGLLQAYQGSRSNTFSDNTVTLSGDSAPAWVLYVGPDSSGTIFTGNTVTGRATKALIGIESIWDGRSADGSAASYMASGSIPSPVDGSAVTYNGGRGALDQVAVTGNVLTPGDAGVPVVYVGAEVSAGPDQKQAFIGSITNLNVSGNQVVGVDAPELVATHTGSLPGVGTASITGDTSVGSVQVG
;
A
#
# COMPACT_ATOMS: atom_id res chain seq x y z
N MET A 1 -24.31 -12.73 74.27
CA MET A 1 -24.14 -13.96 73.47
C MET A 1 -23.93 -13.50 72.04
N THR A 2 -22.78 -13.57 71.40
CA THR A 2 -21.49 -14.23 71.69
C THR A 2 -20.44 -13.42 70.93
N SER A 3 -19.49 -12.86 71.70
CA SER A 3 -18.03 -12.80 71.44
C SER A 3 -17.51 -12.22 70.12
N SER A 4 -16.52 -11.33 70.05
CA SER A 4 -15.57 -10.75 71.03
C SER A 4 -14.70 -9.79 70.20
N THR A 5 -14.73 -8.46 70.43
CA THR A 5 -13.69 -7.67 71.15
C THR A 5 -12.27 -7.83 70.56
N THR A 6 -11.48 -6.80 70.26
CA THR A 6 -11.38 -5.43 70.79
C THR A 6 -10.25 -4.65 70.09
N ASN A 7 -10.38 -3.31 70.07
CA ASN A 7 -9.34 -2.27 70.26
C ASN A 7 -8.19 -2.12 69.22
N ALA A 8 -7.62 -0.94 68.98
CA ALA A 8 -7.89 0.47 69.29
C ALA A 8 -6.78 1.32 68.63
N ALA A 9 -7.05 2.63 68.47
CA ALA A 9 -6.09 3.75 68.42
C ALA A 9 -5.18 3.86 67.17
N SER A 10 -4.67 5.02 66.71
CA SER A 10 -4.93 6.45 66.88
C SER A 10 -3.95 7.22 65.98
N ARG A 11 -4.40 8.36 65.40
CA ARG A 11 -3.66 9.61 65.11
C ARG A 11 -2.34 9.64 64.30
N SER A 12 -2.44 10.35 63.16
CA SER A 12 -1.66 11.52 62.68
C SER A 12 -0.14 11.49 62.45
N ALA A 13 0.19 11.78 61.18
CA ALA A 13 1.03 12.89 60.67
C ALA A 13 2.58 12.80 60.65
N THR A 14 3.12 13.20 59.47
CA THR A 14 4.44 13.82 59.16
C THR A 14 5.69 12.97 59.40
N SER A 15 6.82 13.05 58.69
CA SER A 15 7.32 13.71 57.46
C SER A 15 8.79 13.26 57.28
N THR A 16 9.43 13.62 56.16
CA THR A 16 10.90 13.61 55.86
C THR A 16 11.54 12.25 55.62
N GLY A 17 12.50 12.03 54.71
CA GLY A 17 13.38 12.79 53.79
C GLY A 17 14.30 11.71 53.15
N SER A 18 15.10 11.85 52.09
CA SER A 18 15.89 12.93 51.50
C SER A 18 16.48 12.42 50.16
N SER A 19 16.47 13.18 49.07
CA SER A 19 17.60 13.98 48.47
C SER A 19 18.60 13.15 47.63
N ARG A 20 19.02 13.52 46.39
CA ARG A 20 19.51 14.80 45.79
C ARG A 20 19.12 14.86 44.29
N LEU A 21 18.71 15.95 43.59
CA LEU A 21 19.16 17.35 43.42
C LEU A 21 20.51 17.54 42.71
N LEU A 22 20.49 18.07 41.47
CA LEU A 22 21.06 19.41 41.16
C LEU A 22 20.63 19.91 39.77
N ALA A 23 20.09 21.14 39.77
CA ALA A 23 19.93 22.02 38.61
C ALA A 23 21.01 23.12 38.70
N VAL A 24 21.45 23.67 37.57
CA VAL A 24 21.97 25.04 37.49
C VAL A 24 21.49 25.68 36.19
N ALA A 25 20.93 26.88 36.34
CA ALA A 25 20.48 27.79 35.30
C ALA A 25 21.61 28.72 34.82
N ALA A 26 21.45 29.33 33.64
CA ALA A 26 21.93 30.69 33.39
C ALA A 26 21.11 31.37 32.28
N ALA A 27 20.57 32.55 32.63
CA ALA A 27 19.92 33.50 31.76
C ALA A 27 20.95 34.42 31.08
N GLY A 28 20.57 35.03 29.95
CA GLY A 28 21.31 36.11 29.32
C GLY A 28 20.44 36.84 28.29
N VAL A 29 19.79 37.93 28.74
CA VAL A 29 19.14 38.95 27.92
C VAL A 29 20.19 39.94 27.42
N LEU A 30 20.14 40.33 26.15
CA LEU A 30 20.49 41.69 25.73
C LEU A 30 19.68 42.11 24.49
N THR A 31 19.05 43.27 24.59
CA THR A 31 18.19 43.93 23.61
C THR A 31 18.95 45.07 22.91
N LEU A 32 18.40 45.53 21.77
CA LEU A 32 18.50 46.87 21.13
C LEU A 32 19.75 47.11 20.24
N VAL A 33 19.73 47.72 19.04
CA VAL A 33 18.85 48.72 18.39
C VAL A 33 18.92 48.58 16.84
N LEU A 34 17.82 48.99 16.20
CA LEU A 34 17.57 49.39 14.80
C LEU A 34 18.70 50.09 14.01
N GLY A 35 18.64 49.95 12.68
CA GLY A 35 19.24 50.90 11.73
C GLY A 35 19.04 50.54 10.25
N ALA A 36 17.98 51.06 9.64
CA ALA A 36 17.77 51.05 8.19
C ALA A 36 18.61 52.14 7.49
N CYS A 37 19.13 51.87 6.28
CA CYS A 37 19.16 52.77 5.10
C CYS A 37 20.00 52.16 3.95
N GLN A 38 19.43 52.16 2.74
CA GLN A 38 20.08 51.97 1.42
C GLN A 38 20.96 53.20 1.04
N PRO A 39 21.42 53.40 -0.22
CA PRO A 39 22.15 52.57 -1.21
C PRO A 39 23.46 53.28 -1.69
N GLY A 40 24.29 52.66 -2.55
CA GLY A 40 25.35 53.43 -3.22
C GLY A 40 26.39 52.66 -4.04
N SER A 41 26.11 52.51 -5.34
CA SER A 41 27.01 52.65 -6.50
C SER A 41 28.55 52.56 -6.32
N SER A 42 29.20 51.74 -7.16
CA SER A 42 29.95 52.19 -8.37
C SER A 42 31.21 51.37 -8.69
N GLN A 43 31.36 51.10 -9.99
CA GLN A 43 32.60 51.00 -10.77
C GLN A 43 33.51 49.75 -10.67
N ALA A 44 33.43 48.95 -11.75
CA ALA A 44 34.60 48.35 -12.41
C ALA A 44 35.47 49.47 -13.05
N PRO A 45 36.76 49.23 -13.42
CA PRO A 45 37.04 48.50 -14.67
C PRO A 45 38.34 47.65 -14.71
N ASP A 46 38.32 46.73 -15.69
CA ASP A 46 39.41 46.19 -16.53
C ASP A 46 40.82 45.90 -15.99
N ARG A 47 41.24 44.64 -16.19
CA ARG A 47 42.38 44.32 -17.08
C ARG A 47 42.41 42.85 -17.51
N THR A 48 42.69 42.68 -18.79
CA THR A 48 42.69 41.49 -19.66
C THR A 48 43.89 40.54 -19.51
N LEU A 49 43.64 39.29 -19.96
CA LEU A 49 44.54 38.31 -20.61
C LEU A 49 45.51 37.47 -19.75
N ALA A 50 45.22 36.17 -19.60
CA ALA A 50 45.97 35.09 -20.26
C ALA A 50 45.33 33.71 -20.00
N ALA A 51 45.13 32.94 -21.06
CA ALA A 51 44.68 31.55 -21.01
C ALA A 51 45.81 30.61 -20.59
N GLN A 52 45.51 29.67 -19.69
CA GLN A 52 46.20 28.39 -19.49
C GLN A 52 45.18 27.34 -19.01
N PRO A 53 45.38 26.05 -19.36
CA PRO A 53 44.32 25.05 -19.38
C PRO A 53 44.00 24.53 -17.97
N SER A 54 42.72 24.46 -17.62
CA SER A 54 42.30 23.82 -16.38
C SER A 54 42.46 22.30 -16.48
N PRO A 55 43.05 21.64 -15.48
CA PRO A 55 43.17 20.19 -15.42
C PRO A 55 41.79 19.54 -15.23
N THR A 56 41.60 18.43 -15.93
CA THR A 56 40.64 17.34 -15.71
C THR A 56 39.85 17.41 -14.40
N ALA A 57 38.53 17.62 -14.53
CA ALA A 57 37.56 17.35 -13.48
C ALA A 57 37.48 15.83 -13.25
N ALA A 58 38.25 15.36 -12.27
CA ALA A 58 38.03 14.06 -11.66
C ALA A 58 37.07 14.23 -10.47
N ALA A 59 36.08 13.34 -10.42
CA ALA A 59 35.30 12.95 -9.24
C ALA A 59 34.50 14.05 -8.52
N ALA A 60 33.30 14.29 -9.02
CA ALA A 60 32.15 14.60 -8.19
C ALA A 60 31.12 13.47 -8.38
N TYR A 61 31.40 12.28 -7.83
CA TYR A 61 30.36 11.26 -7.70
C TYR A 61 29.39 11.73 -6.62
N ALA A 62 28.15 11.97 -7.05
CA ALA A 62 27.04 12.25 -6.18
C ALA A 62 26.92 11.16 -5.11
N THR A 63 26.76 11.58 -3.86
CA THR A 63 26.37 10.73 -2.74
C THR A 63 25.09 9.99 -3.10
N GLY A 64 25.22 8.69 -3.44
CA GLY A 64 24.09 7.82 -3.73
C GLY A 64 23.13 7.77 -2.54
N ALA A 65 21.82 7.80 -2.82
CA ALA A 65 20.78 7.70 -1.81
C ALA A 65 20.97 6.42 -0.97
N GLN A 66 21.33 6.59 0.31
CA GLN A 66 21.35 5.51 1.30
C GLN A 66 19.92 5.24 1.76
N GLU A 67 19.15 4.49 0.97
CA GLU A 67 17.88 3.90 1.42
C GLU A 67 18.16 2.52 2.03
N SER A 68 17.92 2.36 3.34
CA SER A 68 17.95 1.06 4.03
C SER A 68 16.84 0.13 3.52
N THR A 69 16.87 -1.16 3.89
CA THR A 69 15.81 -2.12 3.60
C THR A 69 14.54 -1.74 4.38
N GLU A 70 13.39 -1.63 3.70
CA GLU A 70 12.18 -1.00 4.28
C GLU A 70 10.96 -1.91 4.22
N GLU A 71 10.37 -2.14 5.41
CA GLU A 71 9.31 -3.12 5.64
C GLU A 71 7.91 -2.51 5.60
N ILE A 72 6.95 -3.31 5.13
CA ILE A 72 5.53 -3.07 5.41
C ILE A 72 5.30 -3.36 6.91
N PRO A 73 4.72 -2.41 7.67
CA PRO A 73 4.33 -2.67 9.06
C PRO A 73 3.37 -3.86 9.11
N LEU A 74 3.68 -4.86 9.94
CA LEU A 74 2.75 -5.93 10.26
C LEU A 74 1.50 -5.29 10.90
N GLY A 75 0.32 -5.57 10.34
CA GLY A 75 -0.92 -4.89 10.72
C GLY A 75 -1.23 -4.98 12.21
N VAL A 76 -1.74 -3.88 12.78
CA VAL A 76 -2.47 -3.91 14.06
C VAL A 76 -3.87 -4.43 13.74
N PRO A 77 -4.37 -5.50 14.39
CA PRO A 77 -5.73 -5.99 14.16
C PRO A 77 -6.77 -4.91 14.45
N ALA A 78 -7.90 -4.94 13.74
CA ALA A 78 -9.11 -4.29 14.21
C ALA A 78 -9.48 -4.85 15.60
N GLU A 79 -10.01 -4.00 16.47
CA GLU A 79 -10.31 -4.35 17.87
C GLU A 79 -11.15 -5.65 17.94
N PRO A 80 -10.73 -6.68 18.70
CA PRO A 80 -11.38 -7.99 18.66
C PRO A 80 -12.72 -7.97 19.39
N THR A 81 -13.82 -8.26 18.68
CA THR A 81 -15.05 -8.79 19.27
C THR A 81 -14.95 -10.32 19.39
N GLN A 82 -15.40 -10.85 20.53
CA GLN A 82 -15.16 -12.21 21.00
C GLN A 82 -15.52 -13.32 19.97
N ALA A 83 -14.58 -14.23 19.73
CA ALA A 83 -14.76 -15.43 18.92
C ALA A 83 -15.29 -16.62 19.77
N PRO A 84 -16.09 -17.54 19.20
CA PRO A 84 -16.18 -18.91 19.69
C PRO A 84 -15.13 -19.82 19.02
N SER A 85 -14.95 -20.98 19.64
CA SER A 85 -13.74 -21.80 19.71
C SER A 85 -13.61 -22.95 18.70
N SER A 86 -12.34 -23.25 18.39
CA SER A 86 -11.71 -24.58 18.15
C SER A 86 -11.39 -25.02 16.72
N PRO A 87 -10.17 -25.57 16.46
CA PRO A 87 -9.63 -25.84 15.12
C PRO A 87 -9.71 -27.32 14.70
N GLU A 88 -9.71 -27.57 13.38
CA GLU A 88 -9.44 -28.89 12.81
C GLU A 88 -8.17 -28.83 11.93
N GLN A 89 -7.21 -29.71 12.25
CA GLN A 89 -5.91 -29.86 11.60
C GLN A 89 -6.04 -30.53 10.22
N ALA A 90 -5.35 -30.00 9.22
CA ALA A 90 -5.01 -30.74 8.01
C ALA A 90 -3.49 -30.69 7.74
N THR A 91 -2.91 -31.88 7.61
CA THR A 91 -1.50 -32.16 7.28
C THR A 91 -1.16 -31.92 5.81
N PRO A 92 0.10 -31.61 5.45
CA PRO A 92 0.52 -31.27 4.09
C PRO A 92 0.94 -32.51 3.27
N THR A 93 0.72 -32.50 1.96
CA THR A 93 1.36 -33.47 1.05
C THR A 93 1.65 -32.87 -0.33
N ALA A 94 2.97 -32.91 -0.65
CA ALA A 94 3.66 -33.04 -1.94
C ALA A 94 3.61 -31.93 -3.03
N SER A 95 4.81 -31.74 -3.59
CA SER A 95 5.30 -30.78 -4.59
C SER A 95 4.54 -30.68 -5.92
N PRO A 96 4.58 -29.53 -6.63
CA PRO A 96 4.04 -29.42 -7.97
C PRO A 96 5.11 -29.68 -9.05
N GLU A 97 4.70 -30.41 -10.09
CA GLU A 97 5.37 -30.48 -11.39
C GLU A 97 5.02 -29.28 -12.27
N SER A 98 5.90 -29.05 -13.24
CA SER A 98 6.06 -27.87 -14.09
C SER A 98 5.06 -27.75 -15.25
N SER A 99 4.85 -26.47 -15.64
CA SER A 99 4.50 -25.98 -16.99
C SER A 99 3.07 -26.17 -17.51
N ALA A 100 2.25 -25.15 -17.29
CA ALA A 100 1.36 -24.59 -18.31
C ALA A 100 1.01 -23.15 -17.91
N VAL A 101 1.22 -22.17 -18.81
CA VAL A 101 0.76 -20.79 -18.64
C VAL A 101 -0.77 -20.80 -18.81
N PRO A 102 -1.59 -20.52 -17.78
CA PRO A 102 -3.00 -20.27 -18.02
C PRO A 102 -3.13 -18.85 -18.54
N SER A 103 -3.75 -18.76 -19.72
CA SER A 103 -4.33 -17.54 -20.30
C SER A 103 -5.14 -16.79 -19.23
N SER A 104 -4.95 -15.47 -19.16
CA SER A 104 -5.59 -14.57 -18.20
C SER A 104 -7.08 -14.86 -18.10
N PRO A 105 -7.62 -15.13 -16.89
CA PRO A 105 -9.05 -15.20 -16.71
C PRO A 105 -9.62 -13.81 -16.97
N GLU A 106 -10.46 -13.70 -18.00
CA GLU A 106 -11.35 -12.58 -18.20
C GLU A 106 -12.17 -12.41 -16.91
N VAL A 107 -11.97 -11.31 -16.19
CA VAL A 107 -12.62 -11.04 -14.90
C VAL A 107 -14.12 -10.85 -15.16
N PRO A 108 -15.01 -11.74 -14.67
CA PRO A 108 -16.45 -11.53 -14.82
C PRO A 108 -16.86 -10.32 -13.97
N GLN A 109 -17.33 -9.25 -14.61
CA GLN A 109 -17.99 -8.13 -13.95
C GLN A 109 -19.45 -8.51 -13.69
N THR A 110 -19.74 -9.14 -12.56
CA THR A 110 -21.10 -9.19 -12.01
C THR A 110 -21.13 -8.32 -10.77
N SER A 111 -21.71 -7.12 -10.87
CA SER A 111 -22.04 -6.34 -9.69
C SER A 111 -23.25 -6.99 -9.04
N ASP A 112 -23.09 -7.48 -7.79
CA ASP A 112 -24.17 -8.07 -7.00
C ASP A 112 -25.15 -7.01 -6.42
N VAL A 113 -24.98 -5.74 -6.82
CA VAL A 113 -25.86 -4.63 -6.45
C VAL A 113 -27.06 -4.59 -7.41
N PRO A 114 -28.32 -4.57 -6.92
CA PRO A 114 -29.51 -4.45 -7.76
C PRO A 114 -29.46 -3.19 -8.64
N ALA A 115 -29.64 -3.34 -9.95
CA ALA A 115 -29.66 -2.19 -10.87
C ALA A 115 -30.76 -1.19 -10.49
N SER A 116 -30.48 0.11 -10.67
CA SER A 116 -31.51 1.15 -10.56
C SER A 116 -32.55 0.98 -11.67
N SER A 117 -33.83 0.91 -11.31
CA SER A 117 -34.92 0.97 -12.27
C SER A 117 -35.27 2.42 -12.61
N SER A 118 -35.83 2.64 -13.79
CA SER A 118 -36.41 3.95 -14.11
C SER A 118 -37.64 4.25 -13.24
N LEU A 119 -38.01 5.53 -13.12
CA LEU A 119 -39.22 5.92 -12.40
C LEU A 119 -40.47 5.20 -12.93
N GLU A 120 -40.59 5.04 -14.25
CA GLU A 120 -41.73 4.37 -14.88
C GLU A 120 -41.79 2.88 -14.51
N GLU A 121 -40.66 2.19 -14.54
CA GLU A 121 -40.55 0.79 -14.11
C GLU A 121 -40.82 0.64 -12.62
N TYR A 122 -40.32 1.56 -11.78
CA TYR A 122 -40.58 1.57 -10.35
C TYR A 122 -42.08 1.74 -10.05
N LEU A 123 -42.74 2.71 -10.70
CA LEU A 123 -44.17 2.94 -10.53
C LEU A 123 -44.99 1.74 -11.00
N ALA A 124 -44.60 1.09 -12.09
CA ALA A 124 -45.22 -0.15 -12.55
C ALA A 124 -45.05 -1.29 -11.52
N ALA A 125 -43.84 -1.48 -10.99
CA ALA A 125 -43.55 -2.51 -9.99
C ALA A 125 -44.33 -2.29 -8.68
N GLN A 126 -44.54 -1.03 -8.28
CA GLN A 126 -45.35 -0.68 -7.11
C GLN A 126 -46.87 -0.63 -7.40
N SER A 127 -47.32 -0.99 -8.60
CA SER A 127 -48.72 -0.90 -9.03
C SER A 127 -49.32 0.52 -8.91
N LEU A 128 -48.51 1.54 -9.17
CA LEU A 128 -48.85 2.96 -9.03
C LEU A 128 -49.16 3.66 -10.36
N THR A 129 -48.97 3.01 -11.51
CA THR A 129 -49.16 3.64 -12.84
C THR A 129 -50.55 4.25 -13.04
N GLU A 130 -51.62 3.52 -12.69
CA GLU A 130 -53.00 4.03 -12.79
C GLU A 130 -53.30 5.13 -11.75
N ALA A 131 -52.77 4.96 -10.53
CA ALA A 131 -52.89 5.96 -9.47
C ALA A 131 -52.18 7.27 -9.85
N GLN A 132 -51.03 7.20 -10.53
CA GLN A 132 -50.33 8.35 -11.08
C GLN A 132 -51.15 9.03 -12.18
N ALA A 133 -51.67 8.27 -13.14
CA ALA A 133 -52.49 8.81 -14.23
C ALA A 133 -53.78 9.50 -13.75
N SER A 134 -54.30 9.09 -12.59
CA SER A 134 -55.48 9.69 -11.94
C SER A 134 -55.15 10.81 -10.94
N GLY A 135 -53.88 11.22 -10.83
CA GLY A 135 -53.44 12.31 -9.94
C GLY A 135 -53.39 11.95 -8.46
N GLN A 136 -53.38 10.66 -8.11
CA GLN A 136 -53.30 10.15 -6.74
C GLN A 136 -51.86 9.92 -6.25
N VAL A 137 -50.89 9.96 -7.17
CA VAL A 137 -49.46 9.91 -6.87
C VAL A 137 -48.84 11.27 -7.13
N GLN A 138 -48.16 11.81 -6.14
CA GLN A 138 -47.30 12.98 -6.31
C GLN A 138 -45.83 12.52 -6.30
N VAL A 139 -45.10 12.84 -7.37
CA VAL A 139 -43.66 12.60 -7.45
C VAL A 139 -42.94 13.87 -7.05
N VAL A 140 -41.96 13.75 -6.15
CA VAL A 140 -41.13 14.85 -5.62
C VAL A 140 -39.67 14.40 -5.56
N SER A 141 -38.73 15.33 -5.50
CA SER A 141 -37.30 15.02 -5.41
C SER A 141 -36.83 14.73 -3.98
N SER A 142 -37.56 15.20 -2.97
CA SER A 142 -37.21 15.00 -1.56
C SER A 142 -38.42 15.02 -0.64
N LEU A 143 -38.27 14.47 0.57
CA LEU A 143 -39.26 14.63 1.64
C LEU A 143 -39.44 16.10 2.04
N GLN A 144 -38.40 16.92 1.94
CA GLN A 144 -38.49 18.35 2.21
C GLN A 144 -39.37 19.06 1.17
N GLU A 145 -39.20 18.78 -0.13
CA GLU A 145 -40.09 19.31 -1.18
C GLU A 145 -41.55 18.90 -0.93
N ALA A 146 -41.78 17.64 -0.53
CA ALA A 146 -43.13 17.17 -0.19
C ALA A 146 -43.76 18.03 0.93
N ARG A 147 -42.98 18.39 1.95
CA ARG A 147 -43.42 19.26 3.05
C ARG A 147 -43.65 20.70 2.60
N ASP A 148 -42.73 21.26 1.83
CA ASP A 148 -42.77 22.65 1.39
C ASP A 148 -43.94 22.90 0.41
N THR A 149 -44.23 21.93 -0.46
CA THR A 149 -45.37 21.96 -1.37
C THR A 149 -46.69 21.60 -0.70
N GLY A 150 -46.65 21.13 0.55
CA GLY A 150 -47.83 20.67 1.29
C GLY A 150 -48.53 19.50 0.61
N ALA A 151 -47.76 18.53 0.11
CA ALA A 151 -48.26 17.39 -0.66
C ALA A 151 -49.46 16.71 0.04
N THR A 152 -50.57 16.57 -0.69
CA THR A 152 -51.83 16.00 -0.16
C THR A 152 -52.23 14.68 -0.81
N ALA A 153 -51.45 14.19 -1.77
CA ALA A 153 -51.72 12.94 -2.49
C ALA A 153 -51.70 11.74 -1.53
N ALA A 154 -52.49 10.70 -1.85
CA ALA A 154 -52.53 9.47 -1.07
C ALA A 154 -51.20 8.68 -1.15
N HIS A 155 -50.48 8.88 -2.26
CA HIS A 155 -49.18 8.29 -2.51
C HIS A 155 -48.19 9.40 -2.83
N ILE A 156 -47.03 9.37 -2.18
CA ILE A 156 -45.91 10.25 -2.46
C ILE A 156 -44.76 9.36 -2.90
N VAL A 157 -44.18 9.64 -4.05
CA VAL A 157 -42.97 8.96 -4.53
C VAL A 157 -41.83 9.96 -4.51
N VAL A 158 -40.84 9.70 -3.66
CA VAL A 158 -39.62 10.49 -3.62
C VAL A 158 -38.62 9.87 -4.59
N SER A 159 -38.06 10.68 -5.48
CA SER A 159 -37.15 10.20 -6.52
C SER A 159 -36.06 11.20 -6.87
N ASP A 160 -34.83 10.73 -6.94
CA ASP A 160 -33.68 11.48 -7.48
C ASP A 160 -33.28 11.01 -8.89
N GLY A 161 -34.13 10.20 -9.54
CA GLY A 161 -33.87 9.56 -10.83
C GLY A 161 -33.05 8.27 -10.78
N THR A 162 -32.39 7.97 -9.66
CA THR A 162 -31.60 6.73 -9.46
C THR A 162 -32.23 5.83 -8.40
N SER A 163 -32.70 6.43 -7.32
CA SER A 163 -33.43 5.82 -6.23
C SER A 163 -34.87 6.32 -6.23
N HIS A 164 -35.77 5.43 -5.82
CA HIS A 164 -37.20 5.70 -5.75
C HIS A 164 -37.75 5.09 -4.46
N ILE A 165 -38.58 5.84 -3.75
CA ILE A 165 -39.27 5.33 -2.57
C ILE A 165 -40.72 5.78 -2.51
N HIS A 166 -41.61 4.82 -2.27
CA HIS A 166 -43.04 5.03 -2.13
C HIS A 166 -43.44 5.20 -0.67
N PHE A 167 -44.02 6.36 -0.38
CA PHE A 167 -44.68 6.68 0.88
C PHE A 167 -46.20 6.65 0.68
N GLN A 168 -46.87 5.80 1.46
CA GLN A 168 -48.33 5.67 1.46
C GLN A 168 -48.94 6.34 2.70
N GLN A 169 -49.98 7.14 2.49
CA GLN A 169 -50.70 7.80 3.56
C GLN A 169 -51.30 6.77 4.55
N ASP A 170 -51.23 7.08 5.84
CA ASP A 170 -51.81 6.31 6.95
C ASP A 170 -51.27 4.87 7.09
N ARG A 171 -50.17 4.54 6.41
CA ARG A 171 -49.47 3.25 6.49
C ARG A 171 -48.30 3.29 7.47
N THR A 172 -48.53 3.67 8.73
CA THR A 172 -47.44 3.73 9.73
C THR A 172 -47.14 2.39 10.40
N GLN A 173 -48.12 1.49 10.48
CA GLN A 173 -47.93 0.17 11.07
C GLN A 173 -47.14 -0.74 10.11
N GLY A 174 -46.01 -1.27 10.58
CA GLY A 174 -45.14 -2.16 9.78
C GLY A 174 -44.31 -1.43 8.71
N ALA A 175 -44.28 -0.10 8.74
CA ALA A 175 -43.39 0.70 7.89
C ALA A 175 -41.94 0.66 8.41
N ASP A 176 -41.00 0.69 7.48
CA ASP A 176 -39.57 0.77 7.75
C ASP A 176 -39.09 2.21 7.95
N ALA A 177 -39.76 3.16 7.28
CA ALA A 177 -39.58 4.58 7.46
C ALA A 177 -40.94 5.29 7.48
N THR A 178 -41.02 6.40 8.20
CA THR A 178 -42.24 7.21 8.27
C THR A 178 -41.91 8.69 8.09
N ALA A 179 -42.83 9.43 7.48
CA ALA A 179 -42.71 10.88 7.30
C ALA A 179 -44.03 11.56 7.63
N THR A 180 -43.96 12.76 8.22
CA THR A 180 -45.13 13.62 8.40
C THR A 180 -45.09 14.75 7.37
N ILE A 181 -46.13 14.85 6.55
CA ILE A 181 -46.24 15.80 5.44
C ILE A 181 -47.63 16.44 5.50
N GLY A 182 -47.70 17.77 5.57
CA GLY A 182 -48.99 18.48 5.68
C GLY A 182 -49.85 18.05 6.89
N GLY A 183 -49.24 17.57 7.96
CA GLY A 183 -49.93 17.04 9.15
C GLY A 183 -50.48 15.62 9.01
N ARG A 184 -50.20 14.92 7.90
CA ARG A 184 -50.57 13.52 7.67
C ARG A 184 -49.35 12.61 7.79
N ALA A 185 -49.56 11.42 8.34
CA ALA A 185 -48.52 10.43 8.47
C ALA A 185 -48.47 9.56 7.21
N TYR A 186 -47.25 9.33 6.72
CA TYR A 186 -46.97 8.44 5.62
C TYR A 186 -45.96 7.38 6.08
N GLY A 187 -46.05 6.17 5.53
CA GLY A 187 -45.06 5.13 5.76
C GLY A 187 -44.60 4.47 4.47
N ALA A 188 -43.34 4.05 4.48
CA ALA A 188 -42.66 3.36 3.41
C ALA A 188 -42.21 1.96 3.88
N VAL A 189 -42.17 0.99 2.97
CA VAL A 189 -41.70 -0.37 3.23
C VAL A 189 -40.57 -0.67 2.26
N PHE A 190 -39.49 -1.25 2.75
CA PHE A 190 -38.32 -1.60 1.96
C PHE A 190 -38.37 -3.08 1.57
N THR A 191 -38.13 -3.37 0.29
CA THR A 191 -38.12 -4.74 -0.26
C THR A 191 -36.72 -5.17 -0.64
N ASP A 192 -36.11 -4.45 -1.58
CA ASP A 192 -34.88 -4.88 -2.25
C ASP A 192 -33.67 -3.99 -1.91
N VAL A 193 -33.92 -2.84 -1.30
CA VAL A 193 -32.91 -1.87 -0.88
C VAL A 193 -33.48 -0.95 0.20
N VAL A 194 -32.63 -0.43 1.08
CA VAL A 194 -32.90 0.72 1.95
C VAL A 194 -32.39 2.00 1.25
N PRO A 195 -33.27 2.81 0.63
CA PRO A 195 -32.86 4.05 -0.02
C PRO A 195 -32.75 5.19 1.00
N LEU A 196 -31.62 5.90 1.02
CA LEU A 196 -31.42 7.03 1.96
C LEU A 196 -32.36 8.21 1.70
N LEU A 197 -32.95 8.30 0.50
CA LEU A 197 -34.04 9.25 0.22
C LEU A 197 -35.25 9.12 1.17
N ALA A 198 -35.38 7.97 1.84
CA ALA A 198 -36.45 7.75 2.82
C ALA A 198 -36.21 8.46 4.17
N PHE A 199 -35.03 9.06 4.36
CA PHE A 199 -34.59 9.66 5.62
C PHE A 199 -34.26 11.14 5.45
N ASP A 200 -34.52 11.94 6.48
CA ASP A 200 -34.07 13.33 6.55
C ASP A 200 -32.61 13.37 6.99
N VAL A 201 -31.73 13.87 6.12
CA VAL A 201 -30.32 14.11 6.44
C VAL A 201 -30.14 15.60 6.65
N SER A 202 -29.81 16.01 7.87
CA SER A 202 -29.51 17.41 8.20
C SER A 202 -28.29 17.50 9.11
N GLY A 203 -27.23 18.16 8.64
CA GLY A 203 -25.97 18.23 9.38
C GLY A 203 -25.23 16.89 9.33
N ASP A 204 -24.80 16.39 10.48
CA ASP A 204 -24.09 15.12 10.61
C ASP A 204 -24.99 13.92 10.23
N ALA A 205 -24.59 13.19 9.20
CA ALA A 205 -25.30 12.05 8.64
C ALA A 205 -24.99 10.72 9.36
N THR A 206 -24.03 10.68 10.28
CA THR A 206 -23.54 9.42 10.89
C THR A 206 -24.67 8.58 11.47
N GLN A 207 -25.54 9.18 12.30
CA GLN A 207 -26.62 8.43 12.96
C GLN A 207 -27.66 7.94 11.95
N VAL A 208 -28.05 8.78 10.98
CA VAL A 208 -29.04 8.40 9.95
C VAL A 208 -28.53 7.26 9.07
N LEU A 209 -27.25 7.31 8.68
CA LEU A 209 -26.61 6.21 7.93
C LEU A 209 -26.54 4.94 8.79
N THR A 210 -26.22 5.07 10.07
CA THR A 210 -26.18 3.93 11.00
C THR A 210 -27.56 3.29 11.14
N ASP A 211 -28.62 4.08 11.26
CA ASP A 211 -30.01 3.60 11.34
C ASP A 211 -30.45 2.91 10.04
N ALA A 212 -30.07 3.47 8.87
CA ALA A 212 -30.33 2.86 7.57
C ALA A 212 -29.60 1.52 7.40
N VAL A 213 -28.33 1.44 7.83
CA VAL A 213 -27.55 0.19 7.84
C VAL A 213 -28.17 -0.84 8.78
N ALA A 214 -28.59 -0.45 9.98
CA ALA A 214 -29.28 -1.35 10.91
C ALA A 214 -30.59 -1.89 10.31
N LYS A 215 -31.36 -1.02 9.64
CA LYS A 215 -32.57 -1.43 8.93
C LYS A 215 -32.27 -2.39 7.78
N ALA A 216 -31.19 -2.15 7.04
CA ALA A 216 -30.75 -3.01 5.95
C ALA A 216 -30.37 -4.41 6.46
N ALA A 217 -29.63 -4.47 7.58
CA ALA A 217 -29.28 -5.72 8.26
C ALA A 217 -30.52 -6.50 8.72
N GLU A 218 -31.51 -5.84 9.34
CA GLU A 218 -32.78 -6.47 9.75
C GLU A 218 -33.54 -7.11 8.57
N ARG A 219 -33.38 -6.55 7.38
CA ARG A 219 -34.06 -6.96 6.16
C ARG A 219 -33.23 -7.90 5.28
N GLY A 220 -31.94 -8.09 5.57
CA GLY A 220 -31.01 -8.82 4.69
C GLY A 220 -30.87 -8.17 3.31
N THR A 221 -30.90 -6.84 3.26
CA THR A 221 -30.81 -6.04 2.04
C THR A 221 -29.67 -5.03 2.16
N GLY A 222 -29.33 -4.35 1.05
CA GLY A 222 -28.30 -3.32 1.04
C GLY A 222 -28.84 -1.90 1.23
N VAL A 223 -27.90 -0.96 1.33
CA VAL A 223 -28.16 0.47 1.47
C VAL A 223 -27.79 1.17 0.17
N ARG A 224 -28.64 2.08 -0.31
CA ARG A 224 -28.33 2.97 -1.45
C ARG A 224 -28.43 4.44 -1.03
N LEU A 225 -27.34 5.18 -1.24
CA LEU A 225 -27.29 6.62 -1.00
C LEU A 225 -27.99 7.39 -2.14
N SER A 226 -28.28 8.67 -1.89
CA SER A 226 -28.77 9.59 -2.90
C SER A 226 -27.66 10.56 -3.31
N PRO A 227 -27.34 10.69 -4.61
CA PRO A 227 -26.39 11.70 -5.07
C PRO A 227 -26.88 13.14 -4.88
N THR A 228 -28.15 13.35 -4.51
CA THR A 228 -28.73 14.68 -4.29
C THR A 228 -28.66 15.14 -2.83
N GLN A 229 -28.19 14.27 -1.93
CA GLN A 229 -28.00 14.57 -0.50
C GLN A 229 -26.51 14.76 -0.19
N ALA A 230 -26.22 15.56 0.83
CA ALA A 230 -24.87 15.69 1.39
C ALA A 230 -24.75 14.82 2.64
N TYR A 231 -23.61 14.14 2.81
CA TYR A 231 -23.38 13.23 3.93
C TYR A 231 -22.12 13.59 4.75
N PRO A 232 -22.17 14.65 5.58
CA PRO A 232 -21.13 14.90 6.57
C PRO A 232 -21.01 13.74 7.56
N LEU A 233 -19.82 13.21 7.75
CA LEU A 233 -19.57 12.03 8.57
C LEU A 233 -18.54 12.36 9.67
N THR A 234 -18.98 12.37 10.94
CA THR A 234 -18.08 12.66 12.08
C THR A 234 -17.60 11.42 12.83
N ALA A 235 -18.14 10.24 12.50
CA ALA A 235 -17.70 8.96 13.04
C ALA A 235 -17.79 7.83 12.00
N SER A 236 -17.08 6.73 12.24
CA SER A 236 -17.03 5.59 11.31
C SER A 236 -18.41 4.99 11.04
N LEU A 237 -18.72 4.75 9.77
CA LEU A 237 -19.87 3.95 9.35
C LEU A 237 -19.46 2.46 9.34
N ARG A 238 -20.08 1.65 10.20
CA ARG A 238 -19.80 0.22 10.29
C ARG A 238 -20.83 -0.59 9.50
N ILE A 239 -20.37 -1.39 8.55
CA ILE A 239 -21.19 -2.28 7.73
C ILE A 239 -21.10 -3.69 8.30
N PRO A 240 -22.20 -4.26 8.82
CA PRO A 240 -22.22 -5.62 9.33
C PRO A 240 -22.35 -6.64 8.18
N ASP A 241 -22.03 -7.91 8.45
CA ASP A 241 -22.06 -9.00 7.44
C ASP A 241 -23.45 -9.22 6.82
N GLU A 242 -24.51 -8.93 7.58
CA GLU A 242 -25.89 -9.05 7.11
C GLU A 242 -26.27 -8.03 6.02
N VAL A 243 -25.42 -7.04 5.74
CA VAL A 243 -25.65 -6.01 4.72
C VAL A 243 -24.86 -6.34 3.45
N PRO A 244 -25.50 -6.91 2.41
CA PRO A 244 -24.81 -7.35 1.20
C PRO A 244 -24.19 -6.22 0.39
N PHE A 245 -24.70 -4.99 0.49
CA PHE A 245 -24.07 -3.86 -0.19
C PHE A 245 -24.29 -2.50 0.48
N LEU A 246 -23.31 -1.62 0.29
CA LEU A 246 -23.41 -0.17 0.41
C LEU A 246 -23.11 0.45 -0.95
N ASP A 247 -24.13 0.98 -1.60
CA ASP A 247 -24.04 1.65 -2.90
C ASP A 247 -24.18 3.16 -2.73
N GLY A 248 -23.15 3.90 -3.11
CA GLY A 248 -23.13 5.34 -3.07
C GLY A 248 -23.97 6.00 -4.15
N ALA A 249 -24.25 5.33 -5.26
CA ALA A 249 -24.98 5.88 -6.41
C ALA A 249 -24.47 7.28 -6.86
N GLY A 250 -23.17 7.55 -6.70
CA GLY A 250 -22.51 8.82 -7.02
C GLY A 250 -22.48 9.85 -5.89
N ALA A 251 -22.96 9.51 -4.68
CA ALA A 251 -22.96 10.41 -3.53
C ALA A 251 -21.54 10.74 -3.02
N THR A 252 -21.43 11.87 -2.31
CA THR A 252 -20.21 12.30 -1.62
C THR A 252 -20.41 12.25 -0.11
N LEU A 253 -19.47 11.65 0.60
CA LEU A 253 -19.37 11.65 2.07
C LEU A 253 -18.23 12.58 2.47
N ASP A 254 -18.55 13.63 3.22
CA ASP A 254 -17.58 14.60 3.73
C ASP A 254 -17.10 14.13 5.11
N VAL A 255 -15.91 13.54 5.17
CA VAL A 255 -15.41 12.86 6.38
C VAL A 255 -14.61 13.82 7.26
N SER A 256 -15.01 13.91 8.53
CA SER A 256 -14.36 14.76 9.54
C SER A 256 -14.29 14.05 10.90
N ILE A 257 -13.58 12.92 10.97
CA ILE A 257 -13.46 12.10 12.19
C ILE A 257 -12.38 12.69 13.10
N ALA A 258 -12.80 13.21 14.25
CA ALA A 258 -11.89 13.84 15.20
C ALA A 258 -11.12 12.82 16.07
N GLY A 259 -9.90 13.19 16.45
CA GLY A 259 -9.11 12.44 17.45
C GLY A 259 -8.39 11.19 16.93
N ALA A 260 -8.43 10.95 15.62
CA ALA A 260 -7.63 9.91 14.98
C ALA A 260 -6.13 10.21 15.09
N THR A 261 -5.33 9.17 15.28
CA THR A 261 -3.86 9.23 15.37
C THR A 261 -3.27 8.05 14.62
N GLN A 262 -1.97 8.08 14.32
CA GLN A 262 -1.31 6.94 13.68
C GLN A 262 -1.47 5.62 14.45
N ALA A 263 -1.45 5.66 15.79
CA ALA A 263 -1.59 4.48 16.64
C ALA A 263 -3.05 4.03 16.84
N LYS A 264 -4.00 4.95 16.64
CA LYS A 264 -5.44 4.70 16.72
C LYS A 264 -6.12 5.43 15.55
N PRO A 265 -6.03 4.88 14.33
CA PRO A 265 -6.59 5.53 13.16
C PRO A 265 -8.12 5.53 13.23
N GLY A 266 -8.72 6.54 12.61
CA GLY A 266 -10.15 6.52 12.27
C GLY A 266 -10.38 5.73 10.99
N SER A 267 -11.66 5.44 10.69
CA SER A 267 -12.06 4.85 9.42
C SER A 267 -13.37 5.50 8.98
N ALA A 268 -13.51 5.88 7.70
CA ALA A 268 -14.77 6.40 7.19
C ALA A 268 -15.79 5.26 7.08
N ILE A 269 -15.40 4.17 6.42
CA ILE A 269 -16.20 2.95 6.30
C ILE A 269 -15.40 1.77 6.86
N SER A 270 -16.02 0.98 7.73
CA SER A 270 -15.45 -0.26 8.26
C SER A 270 -16.38 -1.43 7.99
N LEU A 271 -15.89 -2.45 7.28
CA LEU A 271 -16.57 -3.74 7.14
C LEU A 271 -16.35 -4.57 8.41
N ALA A 272 -17.38 -5.29 8.86
CA ALA A 272 -17.25 -6.20 9.98
C ALA A 272 -16.23 -7.30 9.67
N ALA A 273 -15.48 -7.72 10.70
CA ALA A 273 -14.51 -8.79 10.54
C ALA A 273 -15.22 -10.10 10.18
N GLY A 274 -14.70 -10.85 9.20
CA GLY A 274 -15.31 -12.07 8.73
C GLY A 274 -16.43 -11.87 7.70
N SER A 275 -16.71 -10.64 7.27
CA SER A 275 -17.77 -10.37 6.31
C SER A 275 -17.55 -11.09 4.98
N SER A 276 -18.63 -11.60 4.39
CA SER A 276 -18.64 -12.36 3.14
C SER A 276 -19.59 -11.77 2.12
N GLY A 277 -19.18 -11.71 0.84
CA GLY A 277 -20.05 -11.28 -0.26
C GLY A 277 -20.51 -9.81 -0.18
N THR A 278 -19.85 -8.98 0.65
CA THR A 278 -20.24 -7.56 0.82
C THR A 278 -19.68 -6.70 -0.30
N THR A 279 -20.50 -5.84 -0.90
CA THR A 279 -20.06 -4.85 -1.91
C THR A 279 -20.13 -3.41 -1.38
N VAL A 280 -19.03 -2.65 -1.47
CA VAL A 280 -19.00 -1.20 -1.20
C VAL A 280 -18.63 -0.49 -2.48
N THR A 281 -19.51 0.39 -3.00
CA THR A 281 -19.31 0.93 -4.34
C THR A 281 -19.83 2.34 -4.59
N GLY A 282 -19.29 2.99 -5.62
CA GLY A 282 -19.96 4.10 -6.32
C GLY A 282 -20.11 5.38 -5.51
N MET A 283 -19.09 5.79 -4.75
CA MET A 283 -19.13 7.02 -3.93
C MET A 283 -17.84 7.83 -4.00
N THR A 284 -17.92 9.07 -3.55
CA THR A 284 -16.74 9.87 -3.19
C THR A 284 -16.60 9.93 -1.67
N LEU A 285 -15.41 9.66 -1.15
CA LEU A 285 -15.02 9.90 0.23
C LEU A 285 -14.05 11.08 0.24
N ASP A 286 -14.47 12.23 0.77
CA ASP A 286 -13.58 13.36 1.01
C ASP A 286 -12.97 13.25 2.42
N LEU A 287 -11.67 13.00 2.48
CA LEU A 287 -10.92 12.76 3.72
C LEU A 287 -10.05 13.96 4.12
N GLY A 288 -10.16 15.10 3.42
CA GLY A 288 -9.28 16.24 3.58
C GLY A 288 -9.23 16.83 5.01
N ASP A 289 -10.35 16.75 5.73
CA ASP A 289 -10.47 17.25 7.11
C ASP A 289 -10.31 16.13 8.18
N SER A 290 -9.83 14.94 7.78
CA SER A 290 -9.77 13.74 8.62
C SER A 290 -8.36 13.11 8.64
N PRO A 291 -7.36 13.73 9.29
CA PRO A 291 -6.00 13.18 9.36
C PRO A 291 -6.00 11.81 10.05
N TYR A 292 -5.07 10.92 9.67
CA TYR A 292 -4.96 9.56 10.20
C TYR A 292 -6.24 8.71 10.08
N THR A 293 -7.06 8.99 9.07
CA THR A 293 -8.28 8.25 8.77
C THR A 293 -8.08 7.33 7.58
N ILE A 294 -8.61 6.12 7.68
CA ILE A 294 -8.68 5.13 6.60
C ILE A 294 -9.97 5.38 5.81
N GLY A 295 -9.91 5.37 4.48
CA GLY A 295 -11.13 5.44 3.66
C GLY A 295 -12.03 4.21 3.87
N VAL A 296 -11.55 3.04 3.49
CA VAL A 296 -12.25 1.75 3.70
C VAL A 296 -11.35 0.77 4.44
N GLN A 297 -11.87 0.20 5.53
CA GLN A 297 -11.21 -0.81 6.35
C GLN A 297 -11.95 -2.15 6.34
N GLY A 298 -11.22 -3.27 6.36
CA GLY A 298 -11.78 -4.60 6.56
C GLY A 298 -10.77 -5.61 7.11
N ASP A 299 -11.27 -6.71 7.69
CA ASP A 299 -10.47 -7.80 8.24
C ASP A 299 -11.14 -9.16 7.99
N ALA A 300 -10.35 -10.17 7.61
CA ALA A 300 -10.82 -11.54 7.34
C ALA A 300 -12.01 -11.61 6.35
N LEU A 301 -11.99 -10.77 5.30
CA LEU A 301 -13.07 -10.69 4.32
C LEU A 301 -13.05 -11.88 3.35
N SER A 302 -14.22 -12.31 2.90
CA SER A 302 -14.34 -13.28 1.81
C SER A 302 -15.25 -12.77 0.69
N ASP A 303 -14.87 -13.04 -0.56
CA ASP A 303 -15.72 -12.79 -1.75
C ASP A 303 -16.35 -11.39 -1.83
N SER A 304 -15.70 -10.40 -1.22
CA SER A 304 -16.22 -9.04 -1.07
C SER A 304 -15.64 -8.11 -2.14
N THR A 305 -16.37 -7.05 -2.48
CA THR A 305 -16.00 -6.11 -3.54
C THR A 305 -15.92 -4.68 -3.01
N ILE A 306 -14.83 -3.98 -3.29
CA ILE A 306 -14.66 -2.54 -3.05
C ILE A 306 -14.37 -1.89 -4.40
N SER A 307 -15.33 -1.16 -4.95
CA SER A 307 -15.21 -0.70 -6.33
C SER A 307 -15.77 0.68 -6.66
N GLY A 308 -15.18 1.36 -7.64
CA GLY A 308 -15.72 2.64 -8.13
C GLY A 308 -15.76 3.75 -7.06
N ILE A 309 -14.91 3.66 -6.03
CA ILE A 309 -14.82 4.67 -4.97
C ILE A 309 -13.76 5.69 -5.36
N THR A 310 -14.10 6.98 -5.28
CA THR A 310 -13.13 8.08 -5.35
C THR A 310 -12.78 8.55 -3.94
N MET A 311 -11.51 8.57 -3.59
CA MET A 311 -11.02 9.06 -2.30
C MET A 311 -10.13 10.27 -2.53
N THR A 312 -10.50 11.42 -1.96
CA THR A 312 -9.76 12.69 -2.06
C THR A 312 -9.21 13.11 -0.72
N GLY A 313 -8.14 13.90 -0.72
CA GLY A 313 -7.55 14.43 0.51
C GLY A 313 -6.94 13.35 1.41
N VAL A 314 -6.53 12.20 0.85
CA VAL A 314 -5.95 11.12 1.65
C VAL A 314 -4.56 11.55 2.14
N THR A 315 -4.33 11.46 3.45
CA THR A 315 -2.99 11.70 4.04
C THR A 315 -2.48 10.51 4.86
N PHE A 316 -3.29 9.46 5.00
CA PHE A 316 -2.96 8.24 5.72
C PHE A 316 -3.22 7.02 4.82
N ARG A 317 -4.41 6.41 4.87
CA ARG A 317 -4.66 5.19 4.10
C ARG A 317 -5.96 5.26 3.32
N GLY A 318 -5.92 4.94 2.04
CA GLY A 318 -7.14 4.88 1.22
C GLY A 318 -7.93 3.62 1.57
N ILE A 319 -7.39 2.47 1.20
CA ILE A 319 -7.96 1.16 1.52
C ILE A 319 -6.97 0.38 2.39
N GLN A 320 -7.44 -0.16 3.51
CA GLN A 320 -6.66 -1.04 4.36
C GLN A 320 -7.42 -2.33 4.69
N LEU A 321 -6.90 -3.46 4.22
CA LEU A 321 -7.44 -4.78 4.49
C LEU A 321 -6.44 -5.67 5.24
N ALA A 322 -6.93 -6.58 6.05
CA ALA A 322 -6.09 -7.54 6.74
C ALA A 322 -6.66 -8.96 6.72
N ALA A 323 -5.78 -9.96 6.66
CA ALA A 323 -6.02 -11.30 7.18
C ALA A 323 -5.46 -11.36 8.61
N GLY A 324 -6.10 -10.63 9.51
CA GLY A 324 -5.62 -10.35 10.87
C GLY A 324 -6.26 -11.26 11.93
N SER A 325 -7.58 -11.43 11.87
CA SER A 325 -8.33 -12.32 12.78
C SER A 325 -8.70 -13.68 12.16
N GLY A 326 -8.57 -13.81 10.85
CA GLY A 326 -8.89 -15.00 10.07
C GLY A 326 -8.42 -14.90 8.63
N PRO A 327 -8.68 -15.93 7.80
CA PRO A 327 -8.37 -15.91 6.37
C PRO A 327 -9.05 -14.76 5.63
N MET A 328 -8.40 -14.25 4.59
CA MET A 328 -9.00 -13.30 3.65
C MET A 328 -8.87 -13.84 2.22
N THR A 329 -9.99 -14.05 1.52
CA THR A 329 -9.98 -14.71 0.21
C THR A 329 -10.95 -14.09 -0.79
N GLY A 330 -10.60 -14.11 -2.08
CA GLY A 330 -11.56 -13.74 -3.14
C GLY A 330 -11.99 -12.27 -3.16
N VAL A 331 -11.28 -11.37 -2.46
CA VAL A 331 -11.64 -9.95 -2.40
C VAL A 331 -11.25 -9.24 -3.69
N ARG A 332 -12.17 -8.41 -4.20
CA ARG A 332 -11.99 -7.59 -5.40
C ARG A 332 -11.88 -6.12 -5.01
N ILE A 333 -10.79 -5.47 -5.42
CA ILE A 333 -10.55 -4.03 -5.24
C ILE A 333 -10.40 -3.43 -6.64
N THR A 334 -11.49 -2.92 -7.21
CA THR A 334 -11.53 -2.58 -8.63
C THR A 334 -11.98 -1.16 -8.94
N ASP A 335 -11.36 -0.53 -9.94
CA ASP A 335 -11.82 0.74 -10.51
C ASP A 335 -11.95 1.88 -9.50
N ASN A 336 -11.15 1.85 -8.42
CA ASN A 336 -11.12 2.92 -7.43
C ASN A 336 -10.15 4.02 -7.86
N ARG A 337 -10.42 5.26 -7.43
CA ARG A 337 -9.50 6.40 -7.55
C ARG A 337 -9.06 6.84 -6.17
N ILE A 338 -7.75 6.85 -5.92
CA ILE A 338 -7.18 7.27 -4.63
C ILE A 338 -6.18 8.40 -4.88
N ASP A 339 -6.49 9.59 -4.33
CA ASP A 339 -5.60 10.76 -4.37
C ASP A 339 -5.00 11.00 -2.98
N ASN A 340 -3.74 10.59 -2.84
CA ASN A 340 -2.97 10.58 -1.60
C ASN A 340 -1.78 11.54 -1.67
N VAL A 341 -1.23 11.90 -0.52
CA VAL A 341 -0.01 12.71 -0.45
C VAL A 341 1.16 12.04 -1.16
N GLU A 342 2.01 12.83 -1.80
CA GLU A 342 3.19 12.33 -2.51
C GLU A 342 4.08 11.43 -1.63
N GLY A 343 4.53 10.30 -2.18
CA GLY A 343 5.42 9.39 -1.49
C GLY A 343 6.82 9.98 -1.29
N THR A 344 7.18 10.22 -0.02
CA THR A 344 8.50 10.69 0.41
C THR A 344 8.98 9.91 1.64
N THR A 345 10.20 10.14 2.10
CA THR A 345 10.74 9.56 3.34
C THR A 345 9.87 9.90 4.56
N ASP A 346 9.22 11.06 4.58
CA ASP A 346 8.40 11.52 5.71
C ASP A 346 7.04 10.80 5.76
N THR A 347 6.62 10.21 4.64
CA THR A 347 5.36 9.45 4.55
C THR A 347 5.52 7.97 4.91
N LYS A 348 6.74 7.52 5.21
CA LYS A 348 7.06 6.13 5.57
C LYS A 348 6.24 5.65 6.76
N GLY A 349 5.65 4.45 6.66
CA GLY A 349 4.83 3.89 7.74
C GLY A 349 3.45 4.53 7.90
N VAL A 350 3.20 5.65 7.21
CA VAL A 350 2.03 6.51 7.38
C VAL A 350 1.14 6.43 6.14
N ALA A 351 1.64 6.90 5.00
CA ALA A 351 0.81 7.05 3.80
C ALA A 351 0.85 5.79 2.92
N TYR A 352 -0.25 5.05 2.85
CA TYR A 352 -0.40 3.90 1.94
C TYR A 352 -1.71 4.03 1.19
N SER A 353 -1.69 4.11 -0.14
CA SER A 353 -2.93 4.30 -0.89
C SER A 353 -3.82 3.05 -0.81
N LEU A 354 -3.23 1.87 -1.02
CA LEU A 354 -3.86 0.57 -0.79
C LEU A 354 -2.89 -0.31 -0.01
N LEU A 355 -3.32 -0.83 1.15
CA LEU A 355 -2.53 -1.70 2.01
C LEU A 355 -3.30 -3.00 2.31
N VAL A 356 -2.65 -4.14 2.03
CA VAL A 356 -3.14 -5.47 2.41
C VAL A 356 -2.07 -6.19 3.22
N THR A 357 -2.44 -6.68 4.39
CA THR A 357 -1.49 -7.35 5.30
C THR A 357 -2.02 -8.65 5.87
N THR A 358 -1.15 -9.59 6.15
CA THR A 358 -1.47 -10.84 6.86
C THR A 358 -0.85 -10.82 8.26
N ALA A 359 -1.58 -11.33 9.25
CA ALA A 359 -0.98 -11.60 10.55
C ALA A 359 0.09 -12.69 10.41
N VAL A 360 1.19 -12.54 11.14
CA VAL A 360 2.27 -13.53 11.18
C VAL A 360 2.11 -14.45 12.38
N ASP A 361 2.48 -15.72 12.21
CA ASP A 361 2.69 -16.63 13.34
C ASP A 361 4.16 -16.54 13.71
N ASP A 362 4.48 -15.59 14.58
CA ASP A 362 5.85 -15.38 15.02
C ASP A 362 6.14 -16.17 16.32
N PRO A 363 6.80 -17.34 16.24
CA PRO A 363 7.11 -18.14 17.42
C PRO A 363 8.29 -17.57 18.23
N ASP A 364 8.99 -16.56 17.73
CA ASP A 364 10.27 -16.11 18.27
C ASP A 364 10.21 -14.71 18.86
N THR A 365 10.27 -14.66 20.18
CA THR A 365 10.13 -13.42 20.96
C THR A 365 11.37 -12.54 20.94
N ARG A 366 12.49 -12.98 20.34
CA ARG A 366 13.74 -12.18 20.26
C ARG A 366 13.53 -10.84 19.55
N PHE A 367 12.62 -10.78 18.59
CA PHE A 367 12.47 -9.62 17.69
C PHE A 367 11.27 -8.73 18.00
N VAL A 368 10.40 -9.10 18.96
CA VAL A 368 9.12 -8.41 19.25
C VAL A 368 9.30 -6.92 19.62
N GLY A 369 10.44 -6.56 20.23
CA GLY A 369 10.75 -5.17 20.60
C GLY A 369 11.52 -4.37 19.54
N SER A 370 11.83 -4.98 18.40
CA SER A 370 12.60 -4.34 17.35
C SER A 370 11.79 -3.30 16.60
N ALA A 371 12.45 -2.21 16.18
CA ALA A 371 11.86 -1.24 15.25
C ALA A 371 11.79 -1.77 13.81
N SER A 372 12.53 -2.85 13.48
CA SER A 372 12.51 -3.54 12.19
C SER A 372 12.65 -5.05 12.39
N PRO A 373 11.61 -5.71 12.95
CA PRO A 373 11.71 -7.10 13.40
C PRO A 373 11.98 -8.10 12.28
N ILE A 374 11.51 -7.84 11.05
CA ILE A 374 11.69 -8.76 9.93
C ILE A 374 13.14 -8.68 9.44
N TRP A 375 13.69 -7.47 9.29
CA TRP A 375 15.08 -7.25 8.95
C TRP A 375 16.00 -7.88 9.98
N GLU A 376 15.76 -7.59 11.27
CA GLU A 376 16.61 -8.08 12.35
C GLU A 376 16.61 -9.62 12.40
N ARG A 377 15.45 -10.24 12.23
CA ARG A 377 15.34 -11.69 12.04
C ARG A 377 16.10 -12.16 10.81
N TYR A 378 15.92 -11.50 9.68
CA TYR A 378 16.52 -11.94 8.43
C TYR A 378 18.06 -11.87 8.47
N VAL A 379 18.63 -10.80 9.01
CA VAL A 379 20.09 -10.69 9.16
C VAL A 379 20.62 -11.68 10.20
N THR A 380 19.86 -11.95 11.27
CA THR A 380 20.28 -12.89 12.33
C THR A 380 20.19 -14.34 11.87
N ASP A 381 19.07 -14.74 11.28
CA ASP A 381 18.71 -16.14 11.03
C ASP A 381 18.51 -16.49 9.55
N GLY A 382 18.24 -15.52 8.68
CA GLY A 382 17.91 -15.75 7.26
C GLY A 382 16.48 -16.22 7.03
N THR A 383 15.60 -15.95 7.99
CA THR A 383 14.22 -16.43 7.97
C THR A 383 13.25 -15.27 7.98
N VAL A 384 12.03 -15.55 7.51
CA VAL A 384 10.88 -14.65 7.57
C VAL A 384 9.80 -15.40 8.34
N SER A 385 9.08 -14.70 9.22
CA SER A 385 8.00 -15.33 9.99
C SER A 385 6.91 -15.84 9.04
N PRO A 386 6.38 -17.05 9.24
CA PRO A 386 5.30 -17.57 8.40
C PRO A 386 4.02 -16.75 8.58
N ASN A 387 3.19 -16.74 7.54
CA ASN A 387 1.86 -16.19 7.61
C ASN A 387 0.99 -17.06 8.51
N ARG A 388 0.20 -16.45 9.40
CA ARG A 388 -0.72 -17.15 10.29
C ARG A 388 -2.01 -17.56 9.60
N TYR A 389 -2.50 -16.70 8.71
CA TYR A 389 -3.75 -16.88 7.99
C TYR A 389 -3.51 -16.86 6.49
N ASP A 390 -4.38 -17.54 5.75
CA ASP A 390 -4.41 -17.43 4.30
C ASP A 390 -4.86 -16.02 3.88
N ASN A 391 -4.24 -15.48 2.84
CA ASN A 391 -4.55 -14.18 2.28
C ASN A 391 -4.36 -14.25 0.76
N SER A 392 -5.38 -14.74 0.06
CA SER A 392 -5.20 -15.25 -1.30
C SER A 392 -6.37 -14.96 -2.24
N GLY A 393 -6.15 -15.19 -3.54
CA GLY A 393 -7.20 -15.04 -4.56
C GLY A 393 -7.72 -13.61 -4.69
N LEU A 394 -6.90 -12.60 -4.35
CA LEU A 394 -7.30 -11.20 -4.45
C LEU A 394 -7.21 -10.73 -5.90
N THR A 395 -8.11 -9.83 -6.28
CA THR A 395 -8.06 -9.10 -7.56
C THR A 395 -7.96 -7.61 -7.29
N ILE A 396 -6.82 -7.01 -7.60
CA ILE A 396 -6.59 -5.56 -7.49
C ILE A 396 -6.44 -5.02 -8.91
N SER A 397 -7.50 -4.44 -9.46
CA SER A 397 -7.52 -4.11 -10.89
C SER A 397 -8.16 -2.78 -11.27
N GLY A 398 -7.65 -2.12 -12.32
CA GLY A 398 -8.26 -0.91 -12.87
C GLY A 398 -8.20 0.32 -11.96
N ASN A 399 -7.47 0.26 -10.84
CA ASN A 399 -7.40 1.37 -9.89
C ASN A 399 -6.49 2.49 -10.41
N THR A 400 -6.87 3.74 -10.14
CA THR A 400 -6.05 4.93 -10.39
C THR A 400 -5.56 5.49 -9.06
N ILE A 401 -4.25 5.43 -8.82
CA ILE A 401 -3.63 5.80 -7.56
C ILE A 401 -2.59 6.90 -7.80
N VAL A 402 -2.70 7.98 -7.03
CA VAL A 402 -1.71 9.05 -6.95
C VAL A 402 -1.20 9.13 -5.52
N GLY A 403 0.11 9.17 -5.36
CA GLY A 403 0.75 9.31 -4.05
C GLY A 403 0.67 8.06 -3.18
N GLY A 404 1.15 8.22 -1.95
CA GLY A 404 1.42 7.16 -0.99
C GLY A 404 2.91 6.81 -0.96
N TYR A 405 3.41 6.50 0.22
CA TYR A 405 4.70 5.84 0.37
C TYR A 405 4.68 4.54 -0.44
N TYR A 406 3.68 3.67 -0.20
CA TYR A 406 3.32 2.65 -1.20
C TYR A 406 2.00 3.02 -1.88
N GLY A 407 1.98 2.90 -3.21
CA GLY A 407 0.73 2.92 -3.95
C GLY A 407 -0.11 1.69 -3.62
N ILE A 408 0.48 0.51 -3.79
CA ILE A 408 -0.07 -0.79 -3.42
C ILE A 408 0.96 -1.52 -2.56
N GLY A 409 0.65 -1.76 -1.29
CA GLY A 409 1.48 -2.52 -0.35
C GLY A 409 0.83 -3.85 0.00
N LEU A 410 1.52 -4.96 -0.25
CA LEU A 410 1.08 -6.32 0.04
C LEU A 410 2.09 -7.01 0.98
N SER A 411 1.60 -7.57 2.08
CA SER A 411 2.41 -8.36 3.01
C SER A 411 1.77 -9.70 3.24
N GLY A 412 2.42 -10.78 2.82
CA GLY A 412 1.93 -12.16 3.00
C GLY A 412 0.70 -12.51 2.16
N VAL A 413 0.56 -11.88 0.98
CA VAL A 413 -0.52 -12.14 0.00
C VAL A 413 -0.06 -13.18 -1.02
N THR A 414 -0.88 -14.19 -1.31
CA THR A 414 -0.55 -15.24 -2.27
C THR A 414 -1.60 -15.42 -3.36
N ASP A 415 -1.21 -16.09 -4.46
CA ASP A 415 -2.12 -16.58 -5.51
C ASP A 415 -3.12 -15.51 -6.01
N SER A 416 -2.65 -14.26 -6.11
CA SER A 416 -3.47 -13.08 -6.39
C SER A 416 -3.03 -12.36 -7.66
N VAL A 417 -3.90 -11.48 -8.16
CA VAL A 417 -3.66 -10.70 -9.40
C VAL A 417 -3.72 -9.20 -9.11
N VAL A 418 -2.67 -8.49 -9.53
CA VAL A 418 -2.57 -7.03 -9.53
C VAL A 418 -2.41 -6.57 -10.97
N SER A 419 -3.48 -6.06 -11.59
CA SER A 419 -3.49 -5.81 -13.02
C SER A 419 -4.14 -4.50 -13.46
N HIS A 420 -3.68 -3.93 -14.58
CA HIS A 420 -4.33 -2.75 -15.18
C HIS A 420 -4.47 -1.52 -14.26
N ASN A 421 -3.66 -1.42 -13.21
CA ASN A 421 -3.67 -0.26 -12.33
C ASN A 421 -2.78 0.85 -12.92
N SER A 422 -3.18 2.11 -12.71
CA SER A 422 -2.36 3.29 -12.96
C SER A 422 -1.89 3.85 -11.62
N VAL A 423 -0.61 3.68 -11.28
CA VAL A 423 -0.04 4.11 -10.00
C VAL A 423 1.03 5.16 -10.26
N SER A 424 0.95 6.31 -9.57
CA SER A 424 1.86 7.42 -9.82
C SER A 424 2.33 8.16 -8.57
N THR A 425 3.50 8.81 -8.65
CA THR A 425 3.96 9.79 -7.64
C THR A 425 4.18 9.17 -6.24
N THR A 426 4.60 7.90 -6.21
CA THR A 426 4.83 7.12 -4.98
C THR A 426 6.31 7.08 -4.56
N MET A 427 6.59 6.59 -3.35
CA MET A 427 7.94 6.13 -3.02
C MET A 427 8.19 4.78 -3.70
N ARG A 428 7.34 3.78 -3.47
CA ARG A 428 7.27 2.54 -4.28
C ARG A 428 5.87 2.33 -4.84
N SER A 429 5.74 1.94 -6.11
CA SER A 429 4.41 1.80 -6.71
C SER A 429 3.71 0.54 -6.22
N ILE A 430 4.34 -0.62 -6.37
CA ILE A 430 3.86 -1.91 -5.87
C ILE A 430 4.96 -2.53 -5.00
N SER A 431 4.66 -2.75 -3.73
CA SER A 431 5.56 -3.37 -2.76
C SER A 431 4.95 -4.68 -2.26
N MET A 432 5.58 -5.82 -2.57
CA MET A 432 5.18 -7.14 -2.13
C MET A 432 6.26 -7.73 -1.23
N GLN A 433 5.93 -7.98 0.03
CA GLN A 433 6.90 -8.39 1.04
C GLN A 433 6.38 -9.54 1.90
N ASN A 434 7.27 -10.15 2.66
CA ASN A 434 6.94 -11.03 3.77
C ASN A 434 6.10 -12.25 3.33
N ASN A 435 6.70 -13.11 2.51
CA ASN A 435 6.05 -14.29 1.92
C ASN A 435 4.90 -13.95 0.97
N CYS A 436 5.05 -12.92 0.13
CA CYS A 436 4.15 -12.72 -0.99
C CYS A 436 4.51 -13.70 -2.11
N SER A 437 3.66 -14.68 -2.41
CA SER A 437 4.03 -15.77 -3.32
C SER A 437 2.99 -16.11 -4.38
N ASN A 438 3.46 -16.59 -5.54
CA ASN A 438 2.61 -17.00 -6.68
C ASN A 438 1.66 -15.91 -7.19
N ASN A 439 1.99 -14.63 -7.00
CA ASN A 439 1.16 -13.53 -7.49
C ASN A 439 1.51 -13.17 -8.94
N ARG A 440 0.53 -12.61 -9.64
CA ARG A 440 0.68 -12.00 -10.96
C ARG A 440 0.55 -10.49 -10.88
N VAL A 441 1.59 -9.76 -11.26
CA VAL A 441 1.61 -8.31 -11.37
C VAL A 441 1.74 -7.96 -12.85
N GLU A 442 0.63 -7.61 -13.50
CA GLU A 442 0.59 -7.55 -14.97
C GLU A 442 -0.11 -6.33 -15.57
N SER A 443 0.41 -5.83 -16.69
CA SER A 443 -0.22 -4.76 -17.47
C SER A 443 -0.53 -3.48 -16.66
N ASN A 444 0.25 -3.17 -15.63
CA ASN A 444 0.11 -1.93 -14.87
C ASN A 444 0.90 -0.79 -15.51
N THR A 445 0.43 0.44 -15.30
CA THR A 445 1.16 1.68 -15.65
C THR A 445 1.69 2.33 -14.37
N LEU A 446 3.00 2.27 -14.17
CA LEU A 446 3.67 2.68 -12.94
C LEU A 446 4.57 3.89 -13.24
N THR A 447 4.19 5.08 -12.78
CA THR A 447 4.85 6.32 -13.18
C THR A 447 5.42 7.10 -12.00
N ASN A 448 6.58 7.71 -12.16
CA ASN A 448 7.19 8.60 -11.17
C ASN A 448 7.26 7.97 -9.77
N SER A 449 7.66 6.70 -9.66
CA SER A 449 8.16 6.18 -8.38
C SER A 449 9.53 6.82 -8.08
N ARG A 450 9.78 7.18 -6.82
CA ARG A 450 11.09 7.69 -6.38
C ARG A 450 12.10 6.54 -6.19
N SER A 451 11.63 5.44 -5.64
CA SER A 451 12.34 4.16 -5.49
C SER A 451 11.68 3.15 -6.43
N SER A 452 11.45 1.92 -6.00
CA SER A 452 10.97 0.83 -6.87
C SER A 452 9.59 1.02 -7.50
N ALA A 453 9.44 0.56 -8.74
CA ALA A 453 8.13 0.39 -9.36
C ALA A 453 7.47 -0.92 -8.88
N VAL A 454 8.20 -2.03 -8.93
CA VAL A 454 7.78 -3.32 -8.36
C VAL A 454 8.89 -3.88 -7.49
N HIS A 455 8.57 -4.14 -6.23
CA HIS A 455 9.50 -4.54 -5.19
C HIS A 455 9.07 -5.86 -4.56
N LEU A 456 9.93 -6.88 -4.63
CA LEU A 456 9.76 -8.18 -3.98
C LEU A 456 10.81 -8.31 -2.88
N ALA A 457 10.38 -8.56 -1.65
CA ALA A 457 11.30 -8.69 -0.53
C ALA A 457 10.87 -9.77 0.46
N TYR A 458 11.83 -10.23 1.27
CA TYR A 458 11.59 -11.07 2.44
C TYR A 458 10.75 -12.32 2.12
N GLY A 459 11.36 -13.29 1.45
CA GLY A 459 10.73 -14.59 1.22
C GLY A 459 9.58 -14.58 0.20
N SER A 460 9.49 -13.55 -0.65
CA SER A 460 8.44 -13.46 -1.67
C SER A 460 8.80 -14.30 -2.89
N GLU A 461 8.13 -15.43 -3.10
CA GLU A 461 8.59 -16.48 -4.03
C GLU A 461 7.60 -16.77 -5.18
N GLY A 462 8.11 -17.15 -6.35
CA GLY A 462 7.27 -17.65 -7.45
C GLY A 462 6.36 -16.61 -8.11
N ASN A 463 6.63 -15.31 -7.92
CA ASN A 463 5.80 -14.26 -8.50
C ASN A 463 6.15 -14.01 -9.98
N THR A 464 5.15 -13.58 -10.75
CA THR A 464 5.31 -13.15 -12.14
C THR A 464 5.00 -11.67 -12.27
N VAL A 465 5.97 -10.89 -12.72
CA VAL A 465 5.86 -9.45 -12.99
C VAL A 465 5.99 -9.26 -14.50
N HIS A 466 4.86 -9.07 -15.19
CA HIS A 466 4.78 -9.22 -16.64
C HIS A 466 4.11 -8.04 -17.35
N GLY A 467 4.70 -7.54 -18.44
CA GLY A 467 4.01 -6.61 -19.34
C GLY A 467 3.67 -5.24 -18.71
N ASN A 468 4.34 -4.86 -17.62
CA ASN A 468 4.11 -3.57 -16.97
C ASN A 468 4.85 -2.45 -17.73
N THR A 469 4.26 -1.26 -17.76
CA THR A 469 4.89 -0.04 -18.27
C THR A 469 5.33 0.83 -17.11
N VAL A 470 6.63 1.08 -17.02
CA VAL A 470 7.27 1.85 -15.96
C VAL A 470 7.94 3.09 -16.58
N SER A 471 7.68 4.26 -16.02
CA SER A 471 8.42 5.47 -16.41
C SER A 471 8.68 6.41 -15.24
N SER A 472 9.86 7.02 -15.17
CA SER A 472 10.15 8.00 -14.12
C SER A 472 11.12 9.08 -14.61
N ASP A 473 10.89 10.32 -14.20
CA ASP A 473 11.84 11.43 -14.33
C ASP A 473 12.54 11.78 -13.00
N ARG A 474 12.21 11.04 -11.92
CA ARG A 474 12.63 11.34 -10.55
C ARG A 474 13.18 10.16 -9.76
N ALA A 475 13.29 8.97 -10.36
CA ALA A 475 13.78 7.81 -9.62
C ALA A 475 15.25 8.00 -9.25
N THR A 476 15.55 7.85 -7.96
CA THR A 476 16.90 7.98 -7.37
C THR A 476 17.21 6.88 -6.34
N GLY A 477 16.23 6.01 -6.04
CA GLY A 477 16.34 4.96 -5.03
C GLY A 477 17.00 3.67 -5.54
N GLN A 478 16.52 2.53 -5.03
CA GLN A 478 17.02 1.19 -5.37
C GLN A 478 16.53 0.72 -6.77
N GLY A 479 16.61 -0.58 -7.05
CA GLY A 479 16.11 -1.19 -8.29
C GLY A 479 14.64 -0.86 -8.57
N LEU A 480 14.30 -0.54 -9.83
CA LEU A 480 12.92 -0.31 -10.23
C LEU A 480 12.10 -1.59 -10.26
N LEU A 481 12.66 -2.65 -10.81
CA LEU A 481 12.10 -4.01 -10.76
C LEU A 481 13.09 -4.85 -9.97
N GLN A 482 12.70 -5.28 -8.77
CA GLN A 482 13.65 -5.93 -7.87
C GLN A 482 13.12 -7.07 -7.02
N ALA A 483 14.02 -8.00 -6.70
CA ALA A 483 13.82 -9.09 -5.75
C ALA A 483 15.03 -9.24 -4.82
N TYR A 484 14.83 -9.28 -3.49
CA TYR A 484 15.93 -9.51 -2.55
C TYR A 484 15.51 -10.25 -1.27
N GLN A 485 16.50 -10.63 -0.47
CA GLN A 485 16.37 -11.29 0.84
C GLN A 485 15.41 -12.48 0.80
N GLY A 486 15.82 -13.51 0.07
CA GLY A 486 15.13 -14.79 0.06
C GLY A 486 13.96 -14.85 -0.92
N SER A 487 13.83 -13.88 -1.83
CA SER A 487 12.72 -13.80 -2.78
C SER A 487 13.03 -14.61 -4.03
N ARG A 488 12.74 -15.91 -4.01
CA ARG A 488 13.19 -16.89 -5.02
C ARG A 488 12.22 -17.12 -6.17
N SER A 489 12.74 -17.64 -7.28
CA SER A 489 11.95 -18.13 -8.41
C SER A 489 10.98 -17.11 -9.00
N ASN A 490 11.33 -15.82 -8.92
CA ASN A 490 10.51 -14.74 -9.45
C ASN A 490 10.85 -14.46 -10.92
N THR A 491 9.84 -14.18 -11.74
CA THR A 491 10.02 -13.86 -13.15
C THR A 491 9.57 -12.44 -13.44
N PHE A 492 10.45 -11.64 -14.03
CA PHE A 492 10.18 -10.32 -14.57
C PHE A 492 10.27 -10.42 -16.10
N SER A 493 9.13 -10.39 -16.79
CA SER A 493 9.10 -10.56 -18.24
C SER A 493 8.36 -9.48 -19.01
N ASP A 494 8.88 -9.12 -20.19
CA ASP A 494 8.20 -8.24 -21.14
C ASP A 494 7.79 -6.87 -20.57
N ASN A 495 8.46 -6.41 -19.50
CA ASN A 495 8.20 -5.09 -18.93
C ASN A 495 8.94 -4.03 -19.74
N THR A 496 8.35 -2.84 -19.83
CA THR A 496 8.99 -1.67 -20.43
C THR A 496 9.34 -0.68 -19.34
N VAL A 497 10.61 -0.28 -19.24
CA VAL A 497 11.09 0.70 -18.27
C VAL A 497 11.77 1.86 -19.01
N THR A 498 11.26 3.07 -18.82
CA THR A 498 11.81 4.30 -19.42
C THR A 498 12.14 5.34 -18.36
N LEU A 499 13.43 5.63 -18.20
CA LEU A 499 13.92 6.70 -17.33
C LEU A 499 14.30 7.91 -18.17
N SER A 500 13.94 9.09 -17.68
CA SER A 500 14.19 10.36 -18.38
C SER A 500 14.65 11.45 -17.41
N GLY A 501 15.05 12.60 -17.95
CA GLY A 501 15.52 13.73 -17.14
C GLY A 501 16.71 13.38 -16.26
N ASP A 502 16.64 13.76 -14.99
CA ASP A 502 17.69 13.52 -13.99
C ASP A 502 17.52 12.18 -13.25
N SER A 503 16.56 11.34 -13.67
CA SER A 503 16.35 10.04 -13.06
C SER A 503 17.56 9.13 -13.24
N ALA A 504 18.10 8.67 -12.12
CA ALA A 504 19.22 7.73 -12.06
C ALA A 504 19.12 6.93 -10.74
N PRO A 505 18.32 5.83 -10.70
CA PRO A 505 18.34 4.90 -9.59
C PRO A 505 19.69 4.16 -9.52
N ALA A 506 19.94 3.46 -8.41
CA ALA A 506 21.13 2.65 -8.26
C ALA A 506 21.24 1.58 -9.36
N TRP A 507 20.14 0.84 -9.57
CA TRP A 507 19.95 -0.09 -10.67
C TRP A 507 18.54 0.06 -11.25
N VAL A 508 18.32 -0.47 -12.44
CA VAL A 508 16.97 -0.55 -13.00
C VAL A 508 16.35 -1.92 -12.73
N LEU A 509 17.10 -2.98 -13.03
CA LEU A 509 16.75 -4.36 -12.67
C LEU A 509 17.70 -4.83 -11.57
N TYR A 510 17.18 -5.48 -10.53
CA TYR A 510 18.01 -5.85 -9.39
C TYR A 510 17.60 -7.17 -8.74
N VAL A 511 18.57 -8.06 -8.54
CA VAL A 511 18.43 -9.23 -7.68
C VAL A 511 19.47 -9.18 -6.58
N GLY A 512 18.98 -9.25 -5.35
CA GLY A 512 19.79 -9.22 -4.15
C GLY A 512 19.88 -10.57 -3.46
N PRO A 513 20.38 -10.56 -2.21
CA PRO A 513 20.77 -11.78 -1.51
C PRO A 513 19.70 -12.86 -1.40
N ASP A 514 20.14 -14.12 -1.41
CA ASP A 514 19.34 -15.33 -1.22
C ASP A 514 18.13 -15.51 -2.18
N SER A 515 18.08 -14.74 -3.28
CA SER A 515 16.93 -14.64 -4.20
C SER A 515 17.14 -15.43 -5.51
N SER A 516 17.60 -16.67 -5.37
CA SER A 516 17.91 -17.60 -6.45
C SER A 516 16.74 -17.86 -7.39
N GLY A 517 17.02 -18.25 -8.63
CA GLY A 517 15.99 -18.56 -9.64
C GLY A 517 15.26 -17.32 -10.17
N THR A 518 15.75 -16.11 -9.88
CA THR A 518 15.16 -14.88 -10.41
C THR A 518 15.52 -14.72 -11.89
N ILE A 519 14.51 -14.46 -12.72
CA ILE A 519 14.63 -14.35 -14.18
C ILE A 519 14.17 -12.96 -14.63
N PHE A 520 15.02 -12.25 -15.37
CA PHE A 520 14.67 -11.06 -16.14
C PHE A 520 14.72 -11.40 -17.64
N THR A 521 13.57 -11.46 -18.32
CA THR A 521 13.52 -11.87 -19.73
C THR A 521 12.64 -11.00 -20.61
N GLY A 522 13.06 -10.69 -21.85
CA GLY A 522 12.23 -9.94 -22.81
C GLY A 522 11.92 -8.49 -22.42
N ASN A 523 12.52 -7.95 -21.35
CA ASN A 523 12.25 -6.59 -20.90
C ASN A 523 12.92 -5.57 -21.84
N THR A 524 12.29 -4.40 -21.99
CA THR A 524 12.88 -3.25 -22.66
C THR A 524 13.21 -2.19 -21.62
N VAL A 525 14.49 -1.85 -21.46
CA VAL A 525 14.98 -0.92 -20.45
C VAL A 525 15.73 0.21 -21.12
N THR A 526 15.32 1.45 -20.87
CA THR A 526 15.96 2.66 -21.37
C THR A 526 16.24 3.64 -20.24
N GLY A 527 17.47 4.14 -20.16
CA GLY A 527 17.86 5.27 -19.33
C GLY A 527 19.02 5.00 -18.37
N ARG A 528 19.23 5.92 -17.43
CA ARG A 528 20.45 6.04 -16.62
C ARG A 528 20.36 5.23 -15.32
N ALA A 529 21.52 4.83 -14.80
CA ALA A 529 21.66 4.23 -13.47
C ALA A 529 22.99 4.67 -12.85
N THR A 530 23.08 4.78 -11.52
CA THR A 530 24.30 5.27 -10.85
C THR A 530 25.30 4.16 -10.52
N LYS A 531 24.89 2.88 -10.50
CA LYS A 531 25.77 1.73 -10.20
C LYS A 531 25.94 0.79 -11.38
N ALA A 532 24.84 0.26 -11.89
CA ALA A 532 24.78 -0.54 -13.11
C ALA A 532 23.33 -0.57 -13.61
N LEU A 533 23.09 -0.85 -14.90
CA LEU A 533 21.69 -0.99 -15.36
C LEU A 533 21.01 -2.18 -14.67
N ILE A 534 21.78 -3.26 -14.46
CA ILE A 534 21.35 -4.51 -13.83
C ILE A 534 22.33 -4.87 -12.71
N GLY A 535 21.83 -5.15 -11.50
CA GLY A 535 22.64 -5.61 -10.37
C GLY A 535 22.27 -7.02 -9.92
N ILE A 536 23.28 -7.86 -9.69
CA ILE A 536 23.15 -9.23 -9.20
C ILE A 536 24.11 -9.39 -8.02
N GLU A 537 23.59 -9.51 -6.80
CA GLU A 537 24.41 -9.57 -5.57
C GLU A 537 23.99 -10.74 -4.66
N SER A 538 24.96 -11.53 -4.21
CA SER A 538 24.69 -12.73 -3.39
C SER A 538 24.59 -12.45 -1.89
N ILE A 539 25.43 -11.55 -1.36
CA ILE A 539 25.45 -11.16 0.06
C ILE A 539 25.73 -9.66 0.14
N TRP A 540 25.08 -8.98 1.08
CA TRP A 540 25.39 -7.60 1.40
C TRP A 540 26.34 -7.53 2.59
N ASP A 541 27.64 -7.55 2.29
CA ASP A 541 28.70 -7.32 3.26
C ASP A 541 29.69 -6.26 2.73
N GLY A 542 29.80 -5.14 3.44
CA GLY A 542 30.62 -4.02 3.00
C GLY A 542 32.12 -4.22 3.13
N ARG A 543 32.58 -5.21 3.90
CA ARG A 543 34.02 -5.56 3.94
C ARG A 543 34.38 -6.45 2.76
N SER A 544 33.48 -7.38 2.42
CA SER A 544 33.65 -8.25 1.26
C SER A 544 33.53 -7.49 -0.06
N ALA A 545 32.61 -6.51 -0.13
CA ALA A 545 32.43 -5.66 -1.29
C ALA A 545 33.67 -4.80 -1.60
N ASP A 546 34.54 -4.56 -0.61
CA ASP A 546 35.85 -3.89 -0.73
C ASP A 546 35.83 -2.61 -1.60
N GLY A 547 34.80 -1.79 -1.42
CA GLY A 547 34.66 -0.53 -2.16
C GLY A 547 34.22 -0.67 -3.62
N SER A 548 33.75 -1.84 -4.05
CA SER A 548 33.16 -2.05 -5.38
C SER A 548 32.03 -1.05 -5.63
N ALA A 549 32.26 -0.08 -6.52
CA ALA A 549 31.38 1.08 -6.71
C ALA A 549 29.95 0.69 -7.11
N ALA A 550 29.83 -0.44 -7.84
CA ALA A 550 28.56 -0.96 -8.32
C ALA A 550 27.80 -1.81 -7.28
N SER A 551 28.38 -2.12 -6.12
CA SER A 551 27.73 -2.89 -5.05
C SER A 551 26.77 -2.04 -4.21
N TYR A 552 25.72 -2.65 -3.65
CA TYR A 552 24.88 -2.07 -2.61
C TYR A 552 25.69 -1.59 -1.40
N MET A 553 26.69 -2.35 -0.97
CA MET A 553 27.51 -2.03 0.19
C MET A 553 28.82 -1.30 -0.18
N ALA A 554 28.85 -0.58 -1.30
CA ALA A 554 30.04 0.12 -1.81
C ALA A 554 30.72 1.04 -0.78
N SER A 555 29.95 1.65 0.13
CA SER A 555 30.48 2.54 1.17
C SER A 555 31.04 1.79 2.40
N GLY A 556 31.03 0.46 2.39
CA GLY A 556 31.49 -0.40 3.49
C GLY A 556 30.49 -0.59 4.63
N SER A 557 29.54 0.32 4.79
CA SER A 557 28.45 0.21 5.76
C SER A 557 27.21 1.02 5.35
N ILE A 558 26.08 0.68 5.96
CA ILE A 558 24.82 1.43 5.84
C ILE A 558 24.22 1.69 7.22
N PRO A 559 23.29 2.66 7.36
CA PRO A 559 22.50 2.81 8.58
C PRO A 559 21.55 1.62 8.80
N SER A 560 21.55 1.07 10.00
CA SER A 560 20.60 0.06 10.47
C SER A 560 19.17 0.61 10.44
N PRO A 561 18.17 -0.15 9.95
CA PRO A 561 16.77 0.25 10.04
C PRO A 561 16.23 0.22 11.48
N VAL A 562 16.93 -0.40 12.43
CA VAL A 562 16.51 -0.50 13.84
C VAL A 562 16.79 0.79 14.60
N ASP A 563 18.00 1.34 14.46
CA ASP A 563 18.49 2.45 15.31
C ASP A 563 19.40 3.45 14.57
N GLY A 564 19.63 3.27 13.26
CA GLY A 564 20.52 4.11 12.46
C GLY A 564 22.01 3.87 12.66
N SER A 565 22.41 2.91 13.52
CA SER A 565 23.82 2.57 13.72
C SER A 565 24.44 2.00 12.42
N ALA A 566 25.74 2.22 12.22
CA ALA A 566 26.40 1.72 11.02
C ALA A 566 26.58 0.19 11.09
N VAL A 567 26.04 -0.53 10.10
CA VAL A 567 26.18 -1.98 9.96
C VAL A 567 26.97 -2.33 8.71
N THR A 568 27.89 -3.31 8.83
CA THR A 568 28.70 -3.78 7.69
C THR A 568 28.11 -5.00 7.01
N TYR A 569 27.03 -5.57 7.54
CA TYR A 569 26.33 -6.73 6.98
C TYR A 569 24.82 -6.44 7.01
N ASN A 570 24.13 -6.67 5.88
CA ASN A 570 22.73 -6.34 5.70
C ASN A 570 21.84 -7.50 5.21
N GLY A 571 22.40 -8.71 5.15
CA GLY A 571 21.67 -9.91 4.72
C GLY A 571 22.40 -10.70 3.63
N GLY A 572 21.88 -11.89 3.35
CA GLY A 572 22.56 -12.86 2.50
C GLY A 572 23.35 -13.86 3.31
N ARG A 573 23.02 -15.14 3.19
CA ARG A 573 23.65 -16.19 4.00
C ARG A 573 24.24 -17.32 3.18
N GLY A 574 24.02 -17.32 1.88
CA GLY A 574 24.52 -18.37 1.02
C GLY A 574 24.61 -17.97 -0.44
N ALA A 575 24.77 -19.00 -1.26
CA ALA A 575 24.91 -18.86 -2.70
C ALA A 575 23.63 -18.32 -3.35
N LEU A 576 23.82 -17.59 -4.45
CA LEU A 576 22.77 -17.20 -5.37
C LEU A 576 22.88 -18.10 -6.60
N ASP A 577 21.82 -18.82 -6.94
CA ASP A 577 21.84 -19.83 -8.00
C ASP A 577 20.79 -19.53 -9.07
N GLN A 578 21.05 -19.92 -10.32
CA GLN A 578 20.08 -19.89 -11.42
C GLN A 578 19.45 -18.52 -11.68
N VAL A 579 20.22 -17.45 -11.50
CA VAL A 579 19.79 -16.12 -11.95
C VAL A 579 19.96 -16.03 -13.46
N ALA A 580 18.93 -15.55 -14.14
CA ALA A 580 18.95 -15.35 -15.59
C ALA A 580 18.56 -13.91 -15.97
N VAL A 581 19.32 -13.32 -16.88
CA VAL A 581 19.06 -12.04 -17.53
C VAL A 581 19.20 -12.27 -19.03
N THR A 582 18.09 -12.55 -19.71
CA THR A 582 18.14 -13.06 -21.09
C THR A 582 17.17 -12.36 -22.04
N GLY A 583 17.57 -12.18 -23.30
CA GLY A 583 16.66 -11.66 -24.32
C GLY A 583 16.10 -10.25 -24.07
N ASN A 584 16.73 -9.45 -23.21
CA ASN A 584 16.30 -8.08 -22.92
C ASN A 584 16.87 -7.10 -23.96
N VAL A 585 16.16 -6.00 -24.20
CA VAL A 585 16.65 -4.84 -24.97
C VAL A 585 17.04 -3.76 -23.99
N LEU A 586 18.33 -3.41 -23.98
CA LEU A 586 18.94 -2.52 -23.00
C LEU A 586 19.50 -1.30 -23.72
N THR A 587 19.02 -0.11 -23.36
CA THR A 587 19.53 1.19 -23.84
C THR A 587 20.03 1.99 -22.65
N PRO A 588 21.26 1.74 -22.18
CA PRO A 588 21.84 2.48 -21.06
C PRO A 588 21.98 3.97 -21.40
N GLY A 589 21.69 4.84 -20.43
CA GLY A 589 21.74 6.30 -20.62
C GLY A 589 23.08 6.94 -20.28
N ASP A 590 24.02 6.20 -19.66
CA ASP A 590 25.33 6.70 -19.24
C ASP A 590 26.44 5.71 -19.65
N ALA A 591 27.53 6.23 -20.23
CA ALA A 591 28.72 5.45 -20.58
C ALA A 591 29.67 5.22 -19.39
N GLY A 592 29.28 5.55 -18.15
CA GLY A 592 30.16 5.54 -16.97
C GLY A 592 29.99 4.35 -16.03
N VAL A 593 29.00 3.47 -16.28
CA VAL A 593 28.65 2.34 -15.43
C VAL A 593 28.48 1.08 -16.28
N PRO A 594 28.72 -0.13 -15.71
CA PRO A 594 28.51 -1.36 -16.45
C PRO A 594 27.02 -1.60 -16.76
N VAL A 595 26.75 -2.34 -17.83
CA VAL A 595 25.37 -2.78 -18.13
C VAL A 595 24.91 -3.77 -17.06
N VAL A 596 25.76 -4.75 -16.73
CA VAL A 596 25.48 -5.76 -15.71
C VAL A 596 26.59 -5.77 -14.67
N TYR A 597 26.24 -5.72 -13.39
CA TYR A 597 27.16 -5.96 -12.28
C TYR A 597 26.82 -7.28 -11.59
N VAL A 598 27.85 -8.08 -11.31
CA VAL A 598 27.74 -9.38 -10.62
C VAL A 598 28.69 -9.40 -9.42
N GLY A 599 28.15 -9.26 -8.22
CA GLY A 599 28.90 -9.28 -6.95
C GLY A 599 28.68 -10.56 -6.17
N ALA A 600 29.67 -11.45 -6.16
CA ALA A 600 29.69 -12.63 -5.30
C ALA A 600 30.49 -12.34 -4.03
N GLU A 601 29.81 -12.28 -2.89
CA GLU A 601 30.41 -11.84 -1.63
C GLU A 601 30.50 -12.96 -0.59
N VAL A 602 31.31 -12.74 0.44
CA VAL A 602 31.39 -13.58 1.64
C VAL A 602 31.05 -12.74 2.87
N SER A 603 30.65 -13.36 3.98
CA SER A 603 30.43 -12.64 5.22
C SER A 603 30.72 -13.49 6.44
N ALA A 604 31.15 -12.82 7.51
CA ALA A 604 31.23 -13.43 8.84
C ALA A 604 29.92 -13.29 9.65
N GLY A 605 28.86 -12.76 9.02
CA GLY A 605 27.56 -12.50 9.64
C GLY A 605 27.54 -11.29 10.57
N PRO A 606 26.40 -10.99 11.21
CA PRO A 606 26.25 -9.81 12.06
C PRO A 606 27.14 -9.88 13.31
N ASP A 607 27.38 -11.07 13.87
CA ASP A 607 28.17 -11.27 15.09
C ASP A 607 29.64 -11.66 14.85
N GLN A 608 30.06 -11.73 13.58
CA GLN A 608 31.42 -12.10 13.14
C GLN A 608 31.85 -13.53 13.50
N LYS A 609 30.90 -14.43 13.78
CA LYS A 609 31.20 -15.83 14.15
C LYS A 609 30.73 -16.85 13.12
N GLN A 610 30.14 -16.38 12.03
CA GLN A 610 29.60 -17.24 10.97
C GLN A 610 30.57 -17.24 9.78
N ALA A 611 30.34 -18.13 8.82
CA ALA A 611 31.08 -18.17 7.57
C ALA A 611 30.08 -18.40 6.43
N PHE A 612 29.66 -17.31 5.81
CA PHE A 612 28.77 -17.31 4.66
C PHE A 612 29.59 -17.11 3.39
N ILE A 613 29.46 -18.02 2.44
CA ILE A 613 30.10 -17.93 1.12
C ILE A 613 28.99 -17.81 0.09
N GLY A 614 28.81 -16.60 -0.43
CA GLY A 614 27.81 -16.26 -1.43
C GLY A 614 28.35 -16.42 -2.85
N SER A 615 28.74 -17.62 -3.23
CA SER A 615 29.04 -17.89 -4.64
C SER A 615 27.81 -17.68 -5.51
N ILE A 616 28.01 -17.19 -6.73
CA ILE A 616 26.97 -17.11 -7.76
C ILE A 616 27.18 -18.26 -8.74
N THR A 617 26.17 -19.12 -8.89
CA THR A 617 26.25 -20.33 -9.72
C THR A 617 25.13 -20.40 -10.75
N ASN A 618 25.40 -21.10 -11.85
CA ASN A 618 24.46 -21.26 -12.97
C ASN A 618 23.88 -19.92 -13.47
N LEU A 619 24.70 -18.87 -13.44
CA LEU A 619 24.35 -17.56 -13.97
C LEU A 619 24.14 -17.64 -15.49
N ASN A 620 23.16 -16.90 -16.01
CA ASN A 620 22.98 -16.75 -17.45
C ASN A 620 22.61 -15.31 -17.82
N VAL A 621 23.53 -14.58 -18.44
CA VAL A 621 23.33 -13.19 -18.90
C VAL A 621 23.17 -13.12 -20.43
N SER A 622 22.82 -14.21 -21.11
CA SER A 622 22.95 -14.31 -22.56
C SER A 622 21.80 -13.77 -23.40
N GLY A 623 22.10 -13.42 -24.66
CA GLY A 623 21.10 -13.11 -25.68
C GLY A 623 20.42 -11.75 -25.54
N ASN A 624 20.93 -10.86 -24.70
CA ASN A 624 20.46 -9.48 -24.61
C ASN A 624 20.98 -8.65 -25.80
N GLN A 625 20.26 -7.57 -26.12
CA GLN A 625 20.64 -6.57 -27.10
C GLN A 625 20.94 -5.27 -26.38
N VAL A 626 22.19 -4.80 -26.46
CA VAL A 626 22.60 -3.49 -25.94
C VAL A 626 22.64 -2.49 -27.07
N VAL A 627 21.95 -1.36 -26.93
CA VAL A 627 21.80 -0.33 -27.97
C VAL A 627 22.37 1.00 -27.48
N GLY A 628 23.04 1.72 -28.38
CA GLY A 628 23.23 3.17 -28.25
C GLY A 628 24.32 3.62 -27.28
N VAL A 629 25.20 2.72 -26.83
CA VAL A 629 26.33 3.09 -25.96
C VAL A 629 27.64 2.42 -26.38
N ASP A 630 28.72 3.20 -26.30
CA ASP A 630 30.06 2.68 -26.02
C ASP A 630 30.12 2.38 -24.51
N ALA A 631 29.45 1.32 -24.05
CA ALA A 631 29.58 0.89 -22.67
C ALA A 631 31.03 0.46 -22.45
N PRO A 632 31.76 1.06 -21.48
CA PRO A 632 33.18 0.75 -21.26
C PRO A 632 33.35 -0.70 -20.80
N GLU A 633 32.33 -1.25 -20.15
CA GLU A 633 32.27 -2.63 -19.68
C GLU A 633 30.82 -3.14 -19.75
N LEU A 634 30.58 -4.25 -20.44
CA LEU A 634 29.25 -4.86 -20.52
C LEU A 634 28.90 -5.61 -19.24
N VAL A 635 29.85 -6.35 -18.68
CA VAL A 635 29.70 -7.06 -17.40
C VAL A 635 30.90 -6.78 -16.52
N ALA A 636 30.64 -6.20 -15.36
CA ALA A 636 31.62 -6.08 -14.28
C ALA A 636 31.37 -7.19 -13.25
N THR A 637 32.43 -7.88 -12.83
CA THR A 637 32.34 -8.91 -11.78
C THR A 637 33.21 -8.56 -10.58
N HIS A 638 32.73 -8.95 -9.40
CA HIS A 638 33.49 -8.85 -8.15
C HIS A 638 33.34 -10.14 -7.35
N THR A 639 34.46 -10.65 -6.83
CA THR A 639 34.49 -11.82 -5.95
C THR A 639 35.16 -11.44 -4.64
N GLY A 640 34.36 -11.35 -3.59
CA GLY A 640 34.83 -11.01 -2.26
C GLY A 640 35.60 -12.14 -1.57
N SER A 641 36.49 -11.74 -0.66
CA SER A 641 37.27 -12.65 0.18
C SER A 641 37.47 -12.06 1.57
N LEU A 642 37.29 -12.86 2.61
CA LEU A 642 37.54 -12.47 3.99
C LEU A 642 38.40 -13.52 4.71
N PRO A 643 39.42 -13.07 5.48
CA PRO A 643 40.20 -13.97 6.33
C PRO A 643 39.31 -14.79 7.28
N GLY A 644 39.53 -16.10 7.34
CA GLY A 644 38.77 -17.00 8.19
C GLY A 644 37.38 -17.40 7.67
N VAL A 645 36.90 -16.77 6.59
CA VAL A 645 35.64 -17.14 5.91
C VAL A 645 35.93 -17.87 4.60
N GLY A 646 36.76 -17.30 3.74
CA GLY A 646 37.08 -17.86 2.42
C GLY A 646 36.86 -16.84 1.30
N THR A 647 36.69 -17.35 0.08
CA THR A 647 36.52 -16.56 -1.15
C THR A 647 35.30 -17.06 -1.90
N ALA A 648 34.46 -16.15 -2.38
CA ALA A 648 33.32 -16.48 -3.23
C ALA A 648 33.76 -16.74 -4.68
N SER A 649 32.87 -17.30 -5.49
CA SER A 649 33.11 -17.57 -6.91
C SER A 649 31.89 -17.23 -7.74
N ILE A 650 32.12 -16.91 -9.02
CA ILE A 650 31.07 -16.70 -10.03
C ILE A 650 31.24 -17.76 -11.11
N THR A 651 30.18 -18.50 -11.41
CA THR A 651 30.15 -19.52 -12.48
C THR A 651 28.87 -19.41 -13.28
N GLY A 652 28.99 -19.52 -14.61
CA GLY A 652 27.87 -19.38 -15.54
C GLY A 652 28.28 -18.62 -16.81
N ASP A 653 27.28 -18.24 -17.59
CA ASP A 653 27.44 -17.45 -18.81
C ASP A 653 27.30 -15.95 -18.52
N THR A 654 28.36 -15.20 -18.76
CA THR A 654 28.42 -13.73 -18.63
C THR A 654 28.46 -13.02 -19.99
N SER A 655 28.15 -13.73 -21.09
CA SER A 655 28.12 -13.12 -22.42
C SER A 655 26.82 -12.35 -22.63
N VAL A 656 26.81 -11.01 -22.48
CA VAL A 656 25.57 -10.20 -22.57
C VAL A 656 24.77 -10.47 -23.84
N GLY A 657 25.43 -10.59 -24.99
CA GLY A 657 24.80 -10.82 -26.28
C GLY A 657 25.30 -9.83 -27.33
N SER A 658 24.38 -9.24 -28.10
CA SER A 658 24.73 -8.32 -29.20
C SER A 658 24.84 -6.87 -28.73
N VAL A 659 25.80 -6.14 -29.30
CA VAL A 659 25.96 -4.70 -29.09
C VAL A 659 25.76 -3.99 -30.42
N GLN A 660 24.82 -3.06 -30.47
CA GLN A 660 24.60 -2.17 -31.61
C GLN A 660 25.10 -0.78 -31.25
N VAL A 661 26.22 -0.40 -31.87
CA VAL A 661 26.76 0.95 -31.78
C VAL A 661 25.81 1.87 -32.54
N GLY A 662 25.33 2.92 -31.86
CA GLY A 662 24.41 3.92 -32.39
C GLY A 662 25.08 4.93 -33.30
#